data_AF-A0A9P5J1C0-F1
#
_entry.id   AF-A0A9P5J1C0-F1
#
_cell.length_a   1.000
_cell.length_b   1.000
_cell.length_c   1.000
_cell.angle_alpha   90.00
_cell.angle_beta   90.00
_cell.angle_gamma   90.00
#
_symmetry.space_group_name_H-M   'P 1'
#
loop_
_entity.id
_entity.type
_entity.pdbx_description
1 polymer ?
#
loop_
_entity_poly.entity_id
_entity_poly.type
_entity_poly.pdbx_seq_one_letter_code
_entity_poly.pdbx_strand_id
1 'polypeptide(L)'
;MAAPPFHILGMFLQLFVPLASGVTIVLWELAPEGCPTPVSTADNTLRAIEASGCDATFVVPSFATQWSHNEEDVRILAKLDRVITGSGPLSDEIGEHLVNHGVKLTTAYGGTEFLAPCIVDYTKNRGPHEWAWTEIAPEFPVRWDPQGDDTFELQVLTNEHYRPMVINTETPDGPAFSTKDLFIKHPTKQGLWKIVGRLDDQVTLGTGEKVNPNSIELAVLESPLVTGALLVGRGRNQVGLLLEIVPEEDFDSTDDDSLARIRNLIWPIIEKINAKTPTFARIYKETIIPSRHSKPFPRTPKGSIQRKQVEAVYEVEIQRMYAAIDEARGGEVVNLPKAWDRTSLEIWLVDMAKSLMQQPEIDISKDLFEQGADSLIATFLRVRVVSAMRECGEPNISTVSADVDPSIVFTHPTIAALAKYLTDLVLPDAGSAESARNLADVRIRDMMTLIEKYTSDLGSQPIPSENSHSFRPPKETIVITGTTGTLGSYLLAQVLQDEKVERVWAINRSKLDDPLATRQQVSFEEKGLSGELLQHEKLRLVESDLGEPRLGLTESLYQEIANTTTLIINNAWRLDFNLSVSSFEPHIRATRNLVNLALASPHGAGFVRTIFISSISALASWPLQNGPVPEGLIEDPAFSVGSGYGESKYVGEKILDIAAKKTGLEYTVIRLGQLSGGNNGFWSSNEWVPNLLQSSAQLGYLPDAQRSILWVPHHSAADAILDVSLQKSSKGSTPGESSLPPALHLVHPRPVPWSTLMKCISTTLADTCGIEPLPLIPWTDWVAKLESAEQTIMQTPSSASNPRAYERIPGIKLIRFYRTFGMGMSSTDPDAQPPLPESERGVAALEFETTKMQSLSPTLDKLDPLNDDDVLKWIEYWRSKGMFTSPASHP
;
A
#
# COMPACT_ATOMS: atom_id res chain seq x y z
N MET A 1 -12.26 -33.86 22.46
CA MET A 1 -11.09 -33.30 23.16
C MET A 1 -11.36 -33.28 24.66
N ALA A 2 -10.43 -33.74 25.50
CA ALA A 2 -10.57 -33.51 26.94
C ALA A 2 -9.99 -32.13 27.28
N ALA A 3 -10.84 -31.10 27.26
CA ALA A 3 -10.48 -29.83 27.86
C ALA A 3 -10.19 -30.07 29.36
N PRO A 4 -9.07 -29.57 29.92
CA PRO A 4 -8.70 -29.91 31.29
C PRO A 4 -9.77 -29.47 32.30
N PRO A 5 -10.10 -30.28 33.33
CA PRO A 5 -11.18 -29.96 34.28
C PRO A 5 -10.97 -28.66 35.07
N PHE A 6 -9.72 -28.20 35.21
CA PHE A 6 -9.39 -26.92 35.85
C PHE A 6 -9.63 -25.69 34.95
N HIS A 7 -9.89 -25.89 33.64
CA HIS A 7 -10.21 -24.83 32.71
C HIS A 7 -11.73 -24.67 32.61
N ILE A 8 -12.23 -23.44 32.44
CA ILE A 8 -13.68 -23.17 32.41
C ILE A 8 -14.39 -23.94 31.28
N LEU A 9 -13.76 -24.08 30.11
CA LEU A 9 -14.24 -24.93 29.02
C LEU A 9 -14.36 -26.41 29.43
N GLY A 10 -13.43 -26.92 30.25
CA GLY A 10 -13.50 -28.26 30.80
C GLY A 10 -14.67 -28.42 31.76
N MET A 11 -14.84 -27.49 32.70
CA MET A 11 -16.02 -27.47 33.57
C MET A 11 -17.33 -27.35 32.78
N PHE A 12 -17.36 -26.51 31.76
CA PHE A 12 -18.52 -26.33 30.91
C PHE A 12 -18.90 -27.61 30.17
N LEU A 13 -17.95 -28.23 29.47
CA LEU A 13 -18.20 -29.44 28.69
C LEU A 13 -18.43 -30.68 29.56
N GLN A 14 -17.70 -30.83 30.67
CA GLN A 14 -17.71 -32.06 31.48
C GLN A 14 -18.76 -32.05 32.59
N LEU A 15 -19.19 -30.87 33.04
CA LEU A 15 -20.10 -30.71 34.16
C LEU A 15 -21.38 -29.96 33.77
N PHE A 16 -21.28 -28.72 33.29
CA PHE A 16 -22.47 -27.88 33.11
C PHE A 16 -23.36 -28.31 31.95
N VAL A 17 -22.79 -28.63 30.79
CA VAL A 17 -23.54 -29.12 29.62
C VAL A 17 -24.29 -30.41 29.93
N PRO A 18 -23.66 -31.52 30.38
CA PRO A 18 -24.39 -32.76 30.65
C PRO A 18 -25.47 -32.59 31.72
N LEU A 19 -25.23 -31.77 32.75
CA LEU A 19 -26.22 -31.48 33.79
C LEU A 19 -27.43 -30.69 33.27
N ALA A 20 -27.21 -29.72 32.37
CA ALA A 20 -28.25 -28.83 31.88
C ALA A 20 -29.04 -29.37 30.69
N SER A 21 -28.41 -30.17 29.82
CA SER A 21 -29.00 -30.63 28.55
C SER A 21 -29.17 -32.14 28.43
N GLY A 22 -28.62 -32.93 29.36
CA GLY A 22 -28.66 -34.39 29.30
C GLY A 22 -27.79 -35.00 28.18
N VAL A 23 -26.87 -34.23 27.60
CA VAL A 23 -25.94 -34.70 26.56
C VAL A 23 -24.88 -35.65 27.14
N THR A 24 -24.60 -36.74 26.42
CA THR A 24 -23.50 -37.66 26.76
C THR A 24 -22.16 -37.06 26.34
N ILE A 25 -21.18 -37.08 27.25
CA ILE A 25 -19.84 -36.55 27.00
C ILE A 25 -18.83 -37.70 26.94
N VAL A 26 -17.98 -37.70 25.91
CA VAL A 26 -16.89 -38.65 25.72
C VAL A 26 -15.61 -38.07 26.33
N LEU A 27 -15.01 -38.78 27.27
CA LEU A 27 -13.77 -38.40 27.95
C LEU A 27 -12.69 -39.47 27.74
N TRP A 28 -11.42 -39.08 27.88
CA TRP A 28 -10.33 -40.05 27.98
C TRP A 28 -10.53 -40.93 29.20
N GLU A 29 -10.09 -42.19 29.10
CA GLU A 29 -10.00 -43.08 30.26
C GLU A 29 -9.08 -42.44 31.31
N LEU A 30 -9.54 -42.45 32.58
CA LEU A 30 -8.76 -41.89 33.67
C LEU A 30 -7.43 -42.65 33.77
N ALA A 31 -6.32 -41.93 33.63
CA ALA A 31 -5.00 -42.51 33.84
C ALA A 31 -4.93 -43.10 35.26
N PRO A 32 -4.42 -44.34 35.43
CA PRO A 32 -4.17 -44.91 36.75
C PRO A 32 -3.32 -43.97 37.62
N GLU A 33 -3.47 -44.04 38.95
CA GLU A 33 -2.64 -43.24 39.86
C GLU A 33 -1.15 -43.39 39.55
N GLY A 34 -0.47 -42.25 39.33
CA GLY A 34 0.95 -42.21 38.97
C GLY A 34 1.26 -42.20 37.46
N CYS A 35 0.28 -42.39 36.58
CA CYS A 35 0.45 -42.23 35.14
C CYS A 35 0.16 -40.78 34.69
N PRO A 36 0.95 -40.23 33.74
CA PRO A 36 0.68 -38.91 33.20
C PRO A 36 -0.65 -38.90 32.44
N THR A 37 -1.48 -37.88 32.68
CA THR A 37 -2.73 -37.66 31.95
C THR A 37 -2.42 -37.48 30.45
N PRO A 38 -3.13 -38.16 29.54
CA PRO A 38 -2.94 -37.98 28.10
C PRO A 38 -3.12 -36.51 27.69
N VAL A 39 -2.09 -35.93 27.08
CA VAL A 39 -2.18 -34.58 26.50
C VAL A 39 -2.92 -34.66 25.17
N SER A 40 -3.92 -33.80 24.98
CA SER A 40 -4.65 -33.77 23.71
C SER A 40 -3.72 -33.22 22.62
N THR A 41 -3.63 -33.92 21.50
CA THR A 41 -2.99 -33.51 20.25
C THR A 41 -4.02 -33.54 19.12
N ALA A 42 -3.74 -32.91 17.99
CA ALA A 42 -4.63 -32.97 16.82
C ALA A 42 -4.89 -34.43 16.42
N ASP A 43 -3.84 -35.23 16.25
CA ASP A 43 -3.96 -36.63 15.82
C ASP A 43 -4.74 -37.50 16.80
N ASN A 44 -4.42 -37.44 18.10
CA ASN A 44 -5.11 -38.30 19.07
C ASN A 44 -6.56 -37.87 19.30
N THR A 45 -6.85 -36.57 19.16
CA THR A 45 -8.21 -36.04 19.27
C THR A 45 -9.05 -36.50 18.09
N LEU A 46 -8.50 -36.49 16.88
CA LEU A 46 -9.20 -36.95 15.68
C LEU A 46 -9.50 -38.46 15.74
N ARG A 47 -8.53 -39.28 16.16
CA ARG A 47 -8.75 -40.72 16.37
C ARG A 47 -9.83 -41.00 17.42
N ALA A 48 -9.89 -40.20 18.49
CA ALA A 48 -10.93 -40.32 19.50
C ALA A 48 -12.32 -39.94 18.97
N ILE A 49 -12.41 -38.95 18.08
CA ILE A 49 -13.65 -38.59 17.39
C ILE A 49 -14.17 -39.78 16.58
N GLU A 50 -13.31 -40.39 15.76
CA GLU A 50 -13.67 -41.56 14.96
C GLU A 50 -14.06 -42.77 15.81
N ALA A 51 -13.27 -43.08 16.83
CA ALA A 51 -13.51 -44.25 17.68
C ALA A 51 -14.78 -44.13 18.53
N SER A 52 -15.14 -42.91 18.93
CA SER A 52 -16.34 -42.66 19.76
C SER A 52 -17.61 -42.51 18.95
N GLY A 53 -17.51 -42.11 17.67
CA GLY A 53 -18.67 -41.82 16.83
C GLY A 53 -19.51 -40.66 17.37
N CYS A 54 -18.88 -39.67 18.02
CA CYS A 54 -19.61 -38.53 18.57
C CYS A 54 -20.21 -37.65 17.48
N ASP A 55 -21.32 -36.97 17.78
CA ASP A 55 -22.00 -36.08 16.82
C ASP A 55 -21.39 -34.66 16.79
N ALA A 56 -20.68 -34.27 17.84
CA ALA A 56 -20.12 -32.92 17.97
C ALA A 56 -18.78 -32.92 18.69
N THR A 57 -17.91 -31.98 18.32
CA THR A 57 -16.62 -31.78 19.00
C THR A 57 -16.31 -30.31 19.22
N PHE A 58 -15.66 -30.01 20.35
CA PHE A 58 -14.99 -28.73 20.56
C PHE A 58 -13.52 -28.86 20.18
N VAL A 59 -13.03 -27.91 19.39
CA VAL A 59 -11.67 -27.86 18.85
C VAL A 59 -11.02 -26.51 19.15
N VAL A 60 -9.71 -26.52 19.37
CA VAL A 60 -8.90 -25.29 19.46
C VAL A 60 -8.39 -24.92 18.07
N PRO A 61 -8.23 -23.63 17.73
CA PRO A 61 -7.88 -23.21 16.38
C PRO A 61 -6.65 -23.91 15.79
N SER A 62 -5.61 -24.16 16.60
CA SER A 62 -4.39 -24.85 16.13
C SER A 62 -4.64 -26.27 15.61
N PHE A 63 -5.60 -27.00 16.17
CA PHE A 63 -5.95 -28.34 15.69
C PHE A 63 -6.78 -28.25 14.42
N ALA A 64 -7.70 -27.28 14.35
CA ALA A 64 -8.49 -27.04 13.14
C ALA A 64 -7.58 -26.63 11.96
N THR A 65 -6.58 -25.78 12.20
CA THR A 65 -5.53 -25.45 11.22
C THR A 65 -4.79 -26.70 10.76
N GLN A 66 -4.28 -27.51 11.69
CA GLN A 66 -3.55 -28.73 11.32
C GLN A 66 -4.40 -29.70 10.48
N TRP A 67 -5.65 -29.97 10.90
CA TRP A 67 -6.55 -30.85 10.16
C TRP A 67 -6.97 -30.28 8.79
N SER A 68 -7.03 -28.96 8.65
CA SER A 68 -7.41 -28.32 7.37
C SER A 68 -6.41 -28.58 6.24
N HIS A 69 -5.15 -28.92 6.56
CA HIS A 69 -4.15 -29.25 5.56
C HIS A 69 -4.23 -30.71 5.07
N ASN A 70 -5.12 -31.54 5.61
CA ASN A 70 -5.27 -32.94 5.24
C ASN A 70 -6.74 -33.26 4.86
N GLU A 71 -6.96 -33.59 3.60
CA GLU A 71 -8.31 -33.86 3.08
C GLU A 71 -9.05 -34.99 3.82
N GLU A 72 -8.35 -36.01 4.30
CA GLU A 72 -9.00 -37.12 5.02
C GLU A 72 -9.48 -36.68 6.40
N ASP A 73 -8.70 -35.85 7.09
CA ASP A 73 -9.07 -35.27 8.37
C ASP A 73 -10.30 -34.36 8.21
N VAL A 74 -10.34 -33.55 7.14
CA VAL A 74 -11.50 -32.72 6.78
C VAL A 74 -12.75 -33.58 6.51
N ARG A 75 -12.61 -34.72 5.81
CA ARG A 75 -13.74 -35.65 5.58
C ARG A 75 -14.26 -36.27 6.88
N ILE A 76 -13.39 -36.55 7.84
CA ILE A 76 -13.81 -37.02 9.17
C ILE A 76 -14.63 -35.93 9.88
N LEU A 77 -14.14 -34.69 9.88
CA LEU A 77 -14.83 -33.55 10.51
C LEU A 77 -16.18 -33.24 9.85
N ALA A 78 -16.30 -33.42 8.54
CA ALA A 78 -17.52 -33.18 7.78
C ALA A 78 -18.67 -34.15 8.14
N LYS A 79 -18.37 -35.31 8.74
CA LYS A 79 -19.38 -36.26 9.22
C LYS A 79 -20.06 -35.80 10.51
N LEU A 80 -19.45 -34.88 11.25
CA LEU A 80 -20.00 -34.36 12.50
C LEU A 80 -21.21 -33.45 12.24
N ASP A 81 -22.11 -33.38 13.22
CA ASP A 81 -23.21 -32.42 13.24
C ASP A 81 -22.77 -31.03 13.67
N ARG A 82 -21.71 -30.94 14.47
CA ARG A 82 -21.09 -29.66 14.85
C ARG A 82 -19.59 -29.79 15.07
N VAL A 83 -18.84 -28.83 14.55
CA VAL A 83 -17.47 -28.53 14.97
C VAL A 83 -17.48 -27.15 15.60
N ILE A 84 -17.15 -27.06 16.90
CA ILE A 84 -17.17 -25.81 17.66
C ILE A 84 -15.73 -25.37 17.88
N THR A 85 -15.33 -24.23 17.33
CA THR A 85 -14.03 -23.62 17.61
C THR A 85 -14.14 -22.53 18.69
N GLY A 86 -13.09 -22.32 19.47
CA GLY A 86 -13.01 -21.22 20.44
C GLY A 86 -11.73 -21.25 21.25
N SER A 87 -11.64 -20.43 22.30
CA SER A 87 -10.41 -20.20 23.09
C SER A 87 -9.26 -19.50 22.36
N GLY A 88 -9.50 -18.98 21.17
CA GLY A 88 -8.60 -18.18 20.33
C GLY A 88 -9.21 -17.94 18.94
N PRO A 89 -8.66 -17.01 18.14
CA PRO A 89 -9.12 -16.77 16.78
C PRO A 89 -8.67 -17.90 15.83
N LEU A 90 -9.50 -18.20 14.82
CA LEU A 90 -9.18 -19.04 13.67
C LEU A 90 -9.10 -18.13 12.43
N SER A 91 -8.18 -18.38 11.49
CA SER A 91 -8.11 -17.56 10.28
C SER A 91 -9.35 -17.75 9.41
N ASP A 92 -9.72 -16.69 8.69
CA ASP A 92 -10.90 -16.72 7.84
C ASP A 92 -10.74 -17.75 6.72
N GLU A 93 -9.57 -17.80 6.08
CA GLU A 93 -9.28 -18.76 5.00
C GLU A 93 -9.43 -20.21 5.44
N ILE A 94 -8.91 -20.57 6.63
CA ILE A 94 -9.01 -21.94 7.16
C ILE A 94 -10.45 -22.29 7.49
N GLY A 95 -11.19 -21.38 8.14
CA GLY A 95 -12.59 -21.64 8.46
C GLY A 95 -13.46 -21.74 7.21
N GLU A 96 -13.23 -20.88 6.21
CA GLU A 96 -13.89 -20.98 4.90
C GLU A 96 -13.53 -22.27 4.18
N HIS A 97 -12.26 -22.69 4.21
CA HIS A 97 -11.84 -23.98 3.65
C HIS A 97 -12.62 -25.15 4.28
N LEU A 98 -12.71 -25.20 5.61
CA LEU A 98 -13.45 -26.25 6.32
C LEU A 98 -14.95 -26.25 5.95
N VAL A 99 -15.58 -25.07 5.96
CA VAL A 99 -17.01 -24.91 5.61
C VAL A 99 -17.28 -25.32 4.16
N ASN A 100 -16.44 -24.90 3.22
CA ASN A 100 -16.54 -25.26 1.80
C ASN A 100 -16.45 -26.77 1.55
N HIS A 101 -15.75 -27.50 2.44
CA HIS A 101 -15.64 -28.95 2.39
C HIS A 101 -16.68 -29.68 3.26
N GLY A 102 -17.75 -28.98 3.67
CA GLY A 102 -18.91 -29.56 4.33
C GLY A 102 -18.81 -29.68 5.85
N VAL A 103 -17.76 -29.11 6.47
CA VAL A 103 -17.65 -29.07 7.93
C VAL A 103 -18.65 -28.06 8.52
N LYS A 104 -19.50 -28.51 9.42
CA LYS A 104 -20.51 -27.68 10.12
C LYS A 104 -19.85 -26.87 11.26
N LEU A 105 -19.05 -25.88 10.89
CA LEU A 105 -18.24 -25.07 11.80
C LEU A 105 -19.04 -23.95 12.48
N THR A 106 -18.78 -23.70 13.77
CA THR A 106 -19.29 -22.54 14.50
C THR A 106 -18.29 -22.09 15.56
N THR A 107 -18.32 -20.80 15.90
CA THR A 107 -17.42 -20.22 16.91
C THR A 107 -18.15 -19.99 18.24
N ALA A 108 -17.52 -20.43 19.34
CA ALA A 108 -17.93 -20.13 20.70
C ALA A 108 -16.99 -19.10 21.34
N TYR A 109 -17.56 -18.16 22.08
CA TYR A 109 -16.84 -17.10 22.78
C TYR A 109 -17.12 -17.17 24.29
N GLY A 110 -16.08 -16.95 25.09
CA GLY A 110 -16.20 -16.97 26.55
C GLY A 110 -14.87 -16.75 27.26
N GLY A 111 -14.97 -16.47 28.56
CA GLY A 111 -13.85 -16.25 29.47
C GLY A 111 -14.09 -16.89 30.82
N THR A 112 -13.04 -16.99 31.65
CA THR A 112 -13.16 -17.57 32.99
C THR A 112 -14.00 -16.66 33.90
N GLU A 113 -13.87 -15.35 33.73
CA GLU A 113 -14.46 -14.31 34.57
C GLU A 113 -15.95 -14.11 34.28
N PHE A 114 -16.42 -14.45 33.09
CA PHE A 114 -17.79 -14.17 32.64
C PHE A 114 -18.49 -15.36 31.96
N LEU A 115 -17.88 -16.55 31.99
CA LEU A 115 -18.39 -17.77 31.35
C LEU A 115 -18.49 -17.63 29.82
N ALA A 116 -19.41 -18.37 29.18
CA ALA A 116 -19.65 -18.35 27.74
C ALA A 116 -20.97 -17.63 27.43
N PRO A 117 -20.96 -16.31 27.22
CA PRO A 117 -22.18 -15.52 27.01
C PRO A 117 -22.74 -15.65 25.58
N CYS A 118 -22.31 -16.65 24.80
CA CYS A 118 -22.65 -16.76 23.38
C CYS A 118 -23.66 -17.88 23.07
N ILE A 119 -24.45 -17.67 22.03
CA ILE A 119 -25.31 -18.70 21.43
C ILE A 119 -24.51 -19.50 20.40
N VAL A 120 -24.33 -20.80 20.68
CA VAL A 120 -23.54 -21.76 19.86
C VAL A 120 -24.40 -22.46 18.79
N ASP A 121 -25.71 -22.20 18.75
CA ASP A 121 -26.61 -22.78 17.74
C ASP A 121 -26.72 -21.90 16.48
N TYR A 122 -26.09 -22.32 15.37
CA TYR A 122 -26.17 -21.63 14.08
C TYR A 122 -27.52 -21.76 13.34
N THR A 123 -28.39 -22.72 13.72
CA THR A 123 -29.51 -23.17 12.86
C THR A 123 -30.71 -22.24 12.81
N LYS A 124 -30.80 -21.26 13.71
CA LYS A 124 -31.98 -20.38 13.77
C LYS A 124 -31.87 -19.13 12.89
N ASN A 125 -30.66 -18.65 12.56
CA ASN A 125 -30.48 -17.38 11.81
C ASN A 125 -29.14 -17.23 11.04
N ARG A 126 -28.29 -18.26 10.96
CA ARG A 126 -26.94 -18.16 10.37
C ARG A 126 -26.72 -19.10 9.17
N GLY A 127 -26.00 -18.60 8.16
CA GLY A 127 -25.52 -19.40 7.04
C GLY A 127 -24.21 -20.13 7.36
N PRO A 128 -23.80 -21.14 6.58
CA PRO A 128 -22.55 -21.88 6.80
C PRO A 128 -21.30 -20.98 6.83
N HIS A 129 -21.25 -19.96 5.98
CA HIS A 129 -20.14 -18.99 5.89
C HIS A 129 -20.16 -17.92 7.00
N GLU A 130 -21.11 -18.00 7.94
CA GLU A 130 -21.17 -17.09 9.08
C GLU A 130 -20.59 -17.74 10.36
N TRP A 131 -19.80 -18.80 10.21
CA TRP A 131 -19.21 -19.59 11.30
C TRP A 131 -18.38 -18.76 12.29
N ALA A 132 -17.75 -17.66 11.84
CA ALA A 132 -16.92 -16.77 12.65
C ALA A 132 -17.75 -15.73 13.45
N TRP A 133 -19.04 -15.60 13.16
CA TRP A 133 -19.92 -14.62 13.79
C TRP A 133 -20.66 -15.24 14.97
N THR A 134 -20.54 -14.58 16.12
CA THR A 134 -21.16 -14.97 17.38
C THR A 134 -22.29 -14.02 17.75
N GLU A 135 -23.25 -14.53 18.50
CA GLU A 135 -24.35 -13.77 19.06
C GLU A 135 -24.27 -13.92 20.57
N ILE A 136 -24.38 -12.80 21.28
CA ILE A 136 -24.42 -12.82 22.73
C ILE A 136 -25.85 -13.15 23.15
N ALA A 137 -25.99 -14.13 24.03
CA ALA A 137 -27.27 -14.55 24.57
C ALA A 137 -27.91 -13.38 25.35
N PRO A 138 -29.19 -13.07 25.10
CA PRO A 138 -29.85 -11.87 25.64
C PRO A 138 -29.96 -11.85 27.16
N GLU A 139 -29.80 -13.00 27.82
CA GLU A 139 -29.77 -13.13 29.27
C GLU A 139 -28.50 -12.54 29.90
N PHE A 140 -27.43 -12.36 29.12
CA PHE A 140 -26.19 -11.74 29.56
C PHE A 140 -26.24 -10.23 29.33
N PRO A 141 -26.15 -9.40 30.38
CA PRO A 141 -26.14 -7.96 30.22
C PRO A 141 -24.77 -7.54 29.67
N VAL A 142 -24.74 -6.98 28.46
CA VAL A 142 -23.50 -6.56 27.80
C VAL A 142 -23.60 -5.13 27.27
N ARG A 143 -22.47 -4.44 27.30
CA ARG A 143 -22.27 -3.09 26.77
C ARG A 143 -21.19 -3.15 25.69
N TRP A 144 -21.47 -2.56 24.54
CA TRP A 144 -20.54 -2.45 23.42
C TRP A 144 -19.92 -1.05 23.41
N ASP A 145 -18.70 -0.92 23.92
CA ASP A 145 -18.02 0.36 24.07
C ASP A 145 -17.24 0.70 22.78
N PRO A 146 -17.63 1.74 22.02
CA PRO A 146 -17.03 2.03 20.71
C PRO A 146 -15.59 2.56 20.85
N GLN A 147 -14.67 2.07 20.02
CA GLN A 147 -13.26 2.46 20.06
C GLN A 147 -12.86 3.53 19.04
N GLY A 148 -13.74 3.84 18.09
CA GLY A 148 -13.57 4.95 17.13
C GLY A 148 -13.02 4.56 15.76
N ASP A 149 -12.85 3.27 15.50
CA ASP A 149 -12.38 2.67 14.24
C ASP A 149 -13.33 1.55 13.76
N ASP A 150 -14.63 1.73 13.99
CA ASP A 150 -15.70 0.74 13.78
C ASP A 150 -15.55 -0.58 14.58
N THR A 151 -14.62 -0.62 15.54
CA THR A 151 -14.53 -1.69 16.54
C THR A 151 -15.18 -1.32 17.87
N PHE A 152 -15.62 -2.34 18.61
CA PHE A 152 -16.33 -2.22 19.88
C PHE A 152 -15.71 -3.16 20.91
N GLU A 153 -15.38 -2.65 22.09
CA GLU A 153 -15.01 -3.49 23.23
C GLU A 153 -16.27 -4.12 23.83
N LEU A 154 -16.24 -5.44 24.07
CA LEU A 154 -17.28 -6.11 24.83
C LEU A 154 -17.06 -5.91 26.34
N GLN A 155 -18.01 -5.29 27.02
CA GLN A 155 -18.02 -5.15 28.48
C GLN A 155 -19.20 -5.93 29.05
N VAL A 156 -18.94 -6.86 29.97
CA VAL A 156 -19.99 -7.71 30.56
C VAL A 156 -20.45 -7.08 31.87
N LEU A 157 -21.71 -6.65 31.92
CA LEU A 157 -22.31 -5.93 33.04
C LEU A 157 -22.82 -6.89 34.13
N THR A 158 -23.33 -6.30 35.21
CA THR A 158 -24.08 -6.99 36.26
C THR A 158 -25.57 -6.72 36.14
N ASN A 159 -26.41 -7.71 36.46
CA ASN A 159 -27.85 -7.54 36.66
C ASN A 159 -28.33 -8.41 37.84
N GLU A 160 -29.65 -8.46 38.10
CA GLU A 160 -30.22 -9.24 39.21
C GLU A 160 -29.97 -10.76 39.11
N HIS A 161 -29.81 -11.29 37.90
CA HIS A 161 -29.74 -12.72 37.62
C HIS A 161 -28.34 -13.20 37.21
N TYR A 162 -27.42 -12.27 36.93
CA TYR A 162 -26.09 -12.55 36.43
C TYR A 162 -25.08 -11.52 36.93
N ARG A 163 -23.92 -12.01 37.38
CA ARG A 163 -22.78 -11.19 37.78
C ARG A 163 -21.48 -11.87 37.32
N PRO A 164 -20.60 -11.17 36.60
CA PRO A 164 -19.25 -11.65 36.33
C PRO A 164 -18.52 -11.98 37.64
N MET A 165 -17.70 -13.03 37.64
CA MET A 165 -16.91 -13.45 38.80
C MET A 165 -15.91 -12.37 39.23
N VAL A 166 -15.48 -11.52 38.30
CA VAL A 166 -14.58 -10.39 38.54
C VAL A 166 -15.22 -9.14 37.97
N ILE A 167 -15.18 -8.04 38.72
CA ILE A 167 -15.55 -6.70 38.26
C ILE A 167 -14.26 -5.88 38.26
N ASN A 168 -13.91 -5.28 37.12
CA ASN A 168 -12.65 -4.57 36.94
C ASN A 168 -12.84 -3.13 36.40
N THR A 169 -14.07 -2.70 36.14
CA THR A 169 -14.38 -1.34 35.70
C THR A 169 -15.77 -0.91 36.17
N GLU A 170 -15.95 0.41 36.29
CA GLU A 170 -17.25 1.05 36.40
C GLU A 170 -17.60 1.68 35.05
N THR A 171 -18.84 1.52 34.58
CA THR A 171 -19.32 2.07 33.30
C THR A 171 -20.54 2.95 33.55
N PRO A 172 -20.97 3.79 32.58
CA PRO A 172 -22.23 4.54 32.69
C PRO A 172 -23.45 3.65 32.96
N ASP A 173 -23.41 2.39 32.52
CA ASP A 173 -24.49 1.41 32.66
C ASP A 173 -24.33 0.51 33.91
N GLY A 174 -23.32 0.77 34.75
CA GLY A 174 -23.06 0.09 36.02
C GLY A 174 -21.75 -0.70 36.08
N PRO A 175 -21.55 -1.48 37.16
CA PRO A 175 -20.33 -2.27 37.37
C PRO A 175 -20.17 -3.36 36.32
N ALA A 176 -18.98 -3.47 35.73
CA ALA A 176 -18.72 -4.37 34.61
C ALA A 176 -17.36 -5.07 34.69
N PHE A 177 -17.26 -6.15 33.90
CA PHE A 177 -15.98 -6.73 33.49
C PHE A 177 -15.66 -6.25 32.07
N SER A 178 -14.68 -5.36 31.96
CA SER A 178 -14.02 -4.98 30.72
C SER A 178 -13.18 -6.16 30.25
N THR A 179 -13.62 -6.80 29.16
CA THR A 179 -12.96 -8.00 28.62
C THR A 179 -11.67 -7.66 27.88
N LYS A 180 -11.54 -6.41 27.42
CA LYS A 180 -10.53 -5.95 26.46
C LYS A 180 -10.63 -6.62 25.09
N ASP A 181 -11.65 -7.44 24.82
CA ASP A 181 -11.84 -8.08 23.52
C ASP A 181 -12.59 -7.13 22.57
N LEU A 182 -12.05 -6.97 21.35
CA LEU A 182 -12.56 -6.09 20.31
C LEU A 182 -13.38 -6.86 19.29
N PHE A 183 -14.53 -6.31 18.93
CA PHE A 183 -15.48 -6.90 17.98
C PHE A 183 -15.89 -5.92 16.88
N ILE A 184 -16.28 -6.46 15.73
CA ILE A 184 -16.98 -5.74 14.66
C ILE A 184 -18.42 -6.23 14.53
N LYS A 185 -19.31 -5.36 14.07
CA LYS A 185 -20.72 -5.68 13.78
C LYS A 185 -20.85 -6.37 12.43
N HIS A 186 -21.75 -7.35 12.31
CA HIS A 186 -22.07 -7.93 11.01
C HIS A 186 -22.72 -6.86 10.11
N PRO A 187 -22.29 -6.72 8.84
CA PRO A 187 -22.76 -5.64 7.95
C PRO A 187 -24.28 -5.60 7.75
N THR A 188 -24.92 -6.77 7.69
CA THR A 188 -26.35 -6.90 7.34
C THR A 188 -27.25 -7.56 8.39
N LYS A 189 -26.68 -8.18 9.43
CA LYS A 189 -27.44 -8.99 10.41
C LYS A 189 -27.27 -8.44 11.81
N GLN A 190 -28.35 -7.89 12.38
CA GLN A 190 -28.32 -7.32 13.71
C GLN A 190 -28.06 -8.41 14.77
N GLY A 191 -27.26 -8.08 15.78
CA GLY A 191 -26.94 -8.98 16.90
C GLY A 191 -25.77 -9.94 16.65
N LEU A 192 -25.24 -10.00 15.42
CA LEU A 192 -24.05 -10.80 15.09
C LEU A 192 -22.77 -9.97 15.18
N TRP A 193 -21.76 -10.54 15.82
CA TRP A 193 -20.49 -9.90 16.13
C TRP A 193 -19.33 -10.83 15.84
N LYS A 194 -18.23 -10.30 15.34
CA LYS A 194 -16.99 -11.06 15.10
C LYS A 194 -15.86 -10.47 15.92
N ILE A 195 -15.17 -11.30 16.67
CA ILE A 195 -13.98 -10.89 17.43
C ILE A 195 -12.82 -10.64 16.46
N VAL A 196 -12.13 -9.51 16.63
CA VAL A 196 -11.01 -9.09 15.76
C VAL A 196 -9.69 -8.90 16.51
N GLY A 197 -9.73 -8.92 17.85
CA GLY A 197 -8.50 -8.92 18.65
C GLY A 197 -8.74 -8.50 20.09
N ARG A 198 -7.66 -8.10 20.75
CA ARG A 198 -7.68 -7.59 22.13
C ARG A 198 -6.97 -6.25 22.24
N LEU A 199 -7.50 -5.37 23.08
CA LEU A 199 -6.94 -4.05 23.37
C LEU A 199 -5.58 -4.17 24.11
N ASP A 200 -5.40 -5.20 24.94
CA ASP A 200 -4.20 -5.43 25.75
C ASP A 200 -3.12 -6.29 25.08
N ASP A 201 -3.44 -6.95 23.96
CA ASP A 201 -2.47 -7.71 23.16
C ASP A 201 -1.71 -6.85 22.14
N GLN A 202 -1.98 -5.55 22.05
CA GLN A 202 -1.26 -4.66 21.15
C GLN A 202 0.23 -4.59 21.48
N VAL A 203 1.08 -4.68 20.44
CA VAL A 203 2.52 -4.44 20.55
C VAL A 203 2.75 -2.95 20.39
N THR A 204 3.08 -2.27 21.50
CA THR A 204 3.47 -0.86 21.48
C THR A 204 4.97 -0.75 21.25
N LEU A 205 5.36 -0.16 20.13
CA LEU A 205 6.75 0.09 19.75
C LEU A 205 7.37 1.22 20.58
N GLY A 206 8.70 1.33 20.57
CA GLY A 206 9.43 2.43 21.21
C GLY A 206 9.11 3.81 20.62
N THR A 207 8.56 3.83 19.41
CA THR A 207 8.03 5.04 18.74
C THR A 207 6.66 5.48 19.26
N GLY A 208 5.99 4.66 20.09
CA GLY A 208 4.63 4.88 20.55
C GLY A 208 3.55 4.30 19.61
N GLU A 209 3.92 3.85 18.42
CA GLU A 209 3.02 3.20 17.46
C GLU A 209 2.51 1.85 18.01
N LYS A 210 1.23 1.56 17.78
CA LYS A 210 0.58 0.33 18.26
C LYS A 210 0.27 -0.60 17.11
N VAL A 211 0.71 -1.84 17.23
CA VAL A 211 0.51 -2.88 16.22
C VAL A 211 -0.41 -3.96 16.81
N ASN A 212 -1.50 -4.28 16.10
CA ASN A 212 -2.31 -5.45 16.43
C ASN A 212 -1.59 -6.70 15.88
N PRO A 213 -1.08 -7.60 16.73
CA PRO A 213 -0.32 -8.74 16.27
C PRO A 213 -1.17 -9.81 15.59
N ASN A 214 -2.46 -9.92 15.94
CA ASN A 214 -3.29 -11.05 15.55
C ASN A 214 -3.48 -11.15 14.03
N SER A 215 -3.68 -10.03 13.35
CA SER A 215 -3.85 -10.02 11.89
C SER A 215 -2.58 -10.46 11.15
N ILE A 216 -1.40 -10.16 11.71
CA ILE A 216 -0.11 -10.54 11.14
C ILE A 216 0.18 -12.02 11.43
N GLU A 217 0.03 -12.44 12.68
CA GLU A 217 0.34 -13.81 13.09
C GLU A 217 -0.57 -14.85 12.42
N LEU A 218 -1.88 -14.57 12.35
CA LEU A 218 -2.83 -15.47 11.69
C LEU A 218 -2.56 -15.62 10.19
N ALA A 219 -2.20 -14.52 9.51
CA ALA A 219 -1.85 -14.55 8.10
C ALA A 219 -0.55 -15.34 7.83
N VAL A 220 0.39 -15.36 8.77
CA VAL A 220 1.59 -16.18 8.64
C VAL A 220 1.30 -17.66 8.90
N LEU A 221 0.36 -17.96 9.80
CA LEU A 221 -0.09 -19.32 10.13
C LEU A 221 -0.86 -20.02 8.99
N GLU A 222 -1.27 -19.30 7.95
CA GLU A 222 -1.83 -19.89 6.72
C GLU A 222 -0.77 -20.67 5.92
N SER A 223 0.52 -20.39 6.16
CA SER A 223 1.62 -21.12 5.53
C SER A 223 1.70 -22.55 6.06
N PRO A 224 1.72 -23.59 5.19
CA PRO A 224 1.92 -24.97 5.62
C PRO A 224 3.32 -25.20 6.23
N LEU A 225 4.23 -24.23 6.12
CA LEU A 225 5.57 -24.28 6.71
C LEU A 225 5.58 -23.83 8.18
N VAL A 226 4.50 -23.25 8.71
CA VAL A 226 4.49 -22.59 10.02
C VAL A 226 3.42 -23.19 10.93
N THR A 227 3.81 -23.58 12.14
CA THR A 227 2.92 -24.15 13.19
C THR A 227 2.69 -23.21 14.37
N GLY A 228 3.42 -22.09 14.41
CA GLY A 228 3.32 -21.04 15.41
C GLY A 228 3.90 -19.73 14.89
N ALA A 229 3.26 -18.60 15.19
CA ALA A 229 3.79 -17.27 14.86
C ALA A 229 3.59 -16.34 16.06
N LEU A 230 4.58 -15.48 16.32
CA LEU A 230 4.53 -14.49 17.39
C LEU A 230 5.23 -13.20 16.97
N LEU A 231 4.47 -12.11 16.89
CA LEU A 231 4.98 -10.76 16.69
C LEU A 231 5.57 -10.22 18.00
N VAL A 232 6.80 -9.71 17.90
CA VAL A 232 7.57 -9.14 19.01
C VAL A 232 7.98 -7.69 18.66
N GLY A 233 8.52 -6.97 19.65
CA GLY A 233 9.02 -5.61 19.43
C GLY A 233 8.49 -4.54 20.39
N ARG A 234 7.89 -4.95 21.50
CA ARG A 234 7.47 -4.04 22.56
C ARG A 234 8.64 -3.18 23.03
N GLY A 235 8.49 -1.86 22.98
CA GLY A 235 9.54 -0.91 23.35
C GLY A 235 10.74 -0.86 22.38
N ARG A 236 10.65 -1.46 21.20
CA ARG A 236 11.69 -1.42 20.14
C ARG A 236 11.23 -0.55 18.97
N ASN A 237 12.16 -0.05 18.18
CA ASN A 237 11.86 0.89 17.09
C ASN A 237 11.18 0.24 15.86
N GLN A 238 11.09 -1.08 15.83
CA GLN A 238 10.45 -1.85 14.76
C GLN A 238 9.95 -3.20 15.30
N VAL A 239 8.96 -3.77 14.62
CA VAL A 239 8.46 -5.12 14.90
C VAL A 239 9.48 -6.19 14.49
N GLY A 240 9.39 -7.35 15.13
CA GLY A 240 10.04 -8.59 14.70
C GLY A 240 9.04 -9.74 14.73
N LEU A 241 9.38 -10.86 14.09
CA LEU A 241 8.48 -11.99 13.91
C LEU A 241 9.19 -13.30 14.26
N LEU A 242 8.75 -13.96 15.33
CA LEU A 242 9.21 -15.29 15.73
C LEU A 242 8.30 -16.36 15.10
N LEU A 243 8.88 -17.35 14.44
CA LEU A 243 8.15 -18.39 13.69
C LEU A 243 8.52 -19.79 14.14
N GLU A 244 7.53 -20.61 14.43
CA GLU A 244 7.72 -22.04 14.66
C GLU A 244 7.46 -22.83 13.38
N ILE A 245 8.50 -23.46 12.84
CA ILE A 245 8.49 -24.11 11.52
C ILE A 245 8.14 -25.60 11.67
N VAL A 246 7.42 -26.16 10.70
CA VAL A 246 7.15 -27.61 10.63
C VAL A 246 8.47 -28.39 10.62
N PRO A 247 8.61 -29.50 11.38
CA PRO A 247 9.80 -30.33 11.35
C PRO A 247 10.01 -30.99 9.99
N GLU A 248 10.94 -30.46 9.18
CA GLU A 248 11.65 -31.20 8.13
C GLU A 248 13.11 -31.40 8.56
N GLU A 249 13.71 -32.55 8.24
CA GLU A 249 14.90 -33.11 8.91
C GLU A 249 16.22 -32.29 8.82
N ASP A 250 16.25 -31.11 8.18
CA ASP A 250 17.48 -30.37 7.85
C ASP A 250 17.49 -28.87 8.27
N PHE A 251 16.88 -28.49 9.41
CA PHE A 251 16.97 -27.10 9.92
C PHE A 251 17.90 -26.95 11.13
N ASP A 252 19.04 -26.27 10.92
CA ASP A 252 19.87 -25.72 12.00
C ASP A 252 19.80 -24.18 12.01
N SER A 253 19.18 -23.62 13.06
CA SER A 253 19.09 -22.17 13.29
C SER A 253 20.42 -21.44 13.53
N THR A 254 21.53 -22.18 13.62
CA THR A 254 22.89 -21.62 13.73
C THR A 254 23.64 -21.59 12.40
N ASP A 255 23.05 -22.17 11.35
CA ASP A 255 23.54 -22.11 9.98
C ASP A 255 22.87 -20.95 9.23
N ASP A 256 23.67 -19.98 8.79
CA ASP A 256 23.20 -18.77 8.11
C ASP A 256 22.52 -19.10 6.77
N ASP A 257 22.95 -20.16 6.08
CA ASP A 257 22.36 -20.60 4.82
C ASP A 257 20.94 -21.20 5.02
N SER A 258 20.74 -21.95 6.10
CA SER A 258 19.43 -22.49 6.51
C SER A 258 18.48 -21.40 6.99
N LEU A 259 18.98 -20.40 7.73
CA LEU A 259 18.20 -19.23 8.13
C LEU A 259 17.75 -18.40 6.92
N ALA A 260 18.66 -18.13 5.98
CA ALA A 260 18.37 -17.40 4.75
C ALA A 260 17.35 -18.13 3.87
N ARG A 261 17.47 -19.46 3.76
CA ARG A 261 16.51 -20.32 3.04
C ARG A 261 15.10 -20.20 3.61
N ILE A 262 14.90 -20.36 4.93
CA ILE A 262 13.57 -20.23 5.54
C ILE A 262 13.01 -18.82 5.39
N ARG A 263 13.84 -17.80 5.61
CA ARG A 263 13.43 -16.41 5.39
C ARG A 263 12.96 -16.19 3.96
N ASN A 264 13.69 -16.70 2.96
CA ASN A 264 13.31 -16.58 1.55
C ASN A 264 12.04 -17.36 1.20
N LEU A 265 11.80 -18.53 1.82
CA LEU A 265 10.58 -19.31 1.61
C LEU A 265 9.34 -18.60 2.17
N ILE A 266 9.48 -17.96 3.34
CA ILE A 266 8.36 -17.27 4.01
C ILE A 266 8.20 -15.84 3.50
N TRP A 267 9.24 -15.23 2.92
CA TRP A 267 9.24 -13.83 2.50
C TRP A 267 8.10 -13.44 1.56
N PRO A 268 7.70 -14.23 0.53
CA PRO A 268 6.57 -13.87 -0.31
C PRO A 268 5.26 -13.68 0.47
N ILE A 269 5.08 -14.41 1.58
CA ILE A 269 3.91 -14.27 2.48
C ILE A 269 4.05 -12.97 3.28
N ILE A 270 5.25 -12.69 3.79
CA ILE A 270 5.55 -11.46 4.53
C ILE A 270 5.43 -10.21 3.64
N GLU A 271 5.80 -10.28 2.36
CA GLU A 271 5.61 -9.18 1.40
C GLU A 271 4.13 -8.87 1.18
N LYS A 272 3.29 -9.91 1.07
CA LYS A 272 1.82 -9.75 0.99
C LYS A 272 1.26 -9.09 2.25
N ILE A 273 1.73 -9.50 3.42
CA ILE A 273 1.35 -8.89 4.71
C ILE A 273 1.80 -7.42 4.75
N ASN A 274 3.07 -7.15 4.46
CA ASN A 274 3.65 -5.80 4.47
C ASN A 274 2.99 -4.82 3.50
N ALA A 275 2.41 -5.31 2.40
CA ALA A 275 1.67 -4.48 1.45
C ALA A 275 0.38 -3.89 2.05
N LYS A 276 -0.20 -4.57 3.05
CA LYS A 276 -1.43 -4.16 3.76
C LYS A 276 -1.13 -3.53 5.12
N THR A 277 0.05 -3.78 5.66
CA THR A 277 0.48 -3.28 6.97
C THR A 277 1.06 -1.86 6.87
N PRO A 278 0.71 -0.94 7.79
CA PRO A 278 1.33 0.38 7.88
C PRO A 278 2.84 0.30 7.95
N THR A 279 3.55 1.31 7.41
CA THR A 279 5.01 1.29 7.27
C THR A 279 5.74 0.97 8.57
N PHE A 280 5.27 1.47 9.71
CA PHE A 280 5.88 1.23 11.03
C PHE A 280 5.72 -0.20 11.56
N ALA A 281 4.78 -0.96 11.02
CA ALA A 281 4.46 -2.33 11.42
C ALA A 281 4.94 -3.37 10.39
N ARG A 282 5.69 -2.95 9.36
CA ARG A 282 6.26 -3.85 8.37
C ARG A 282 7.38 -4.70 8.96
N ILE A 283 7.38 -5.98 8.59
CA ILE A 283 8.37 -6.98 8.99
C ILE A 283 9.46 -7.04 7.92
N TYR A 284 10.72 -6.94 8.31
CA TYR A 284 11.85 -7.08 7.39
C TYR A 284 12.43 -8.50 7.48
N LYS A 285 13.10 -9.00 6.42
CA LYS A 285 13.62 -10.40 6.38
C LYS A 285 14.47 -10.70 7.62
N GLU A 286 15.36 -9.78 7.93
CA GLU A 286 16.30 -9.79 9.04
C GLU A 286 15.63 -9.74 10.42
N THR A 287 14.35 -9.35 10.51
CA THR A 287 13.56 -9.36 11.75
C THR A 287 12.79 -10.67 11.98
N ILE A 288 12.94 -11.64 11.08
CA ILE A 288 12.29 -12.94 11.19
C ILE A 288 13.23 -13.91 11.93
N ILE A 289 12.75 -14.49 13.01
CA ILE A 289 13.47 -15.46 13.83
C ILE A 289 12.74 -16.81 13.74
N PRO A 290 13.29 -17.81 13.04
CA PRO A 290 12.77 -19.18 13.11
C PRO A 290 13.15 -19.84 14.44
N SER A 291 12.20 -20.56 15.03
CA SER A 291 12.34 -21.34 16.26
C SER A 291 13.22 -22.57 16.03
N ARG A 292 13.86 -23.07 17.08
CA ARG A 292 14.54 -24.38 17.04
C ARG A 292 13.56 -25.52 17.31
N HIS A 293 13.69 -26.64 16.61
CA HIS A 293 12.95 -27.87 16.93
C HIS A 293 13.18 -28.35 18.37
N SER A 294 14.38 -28.14 18.90
CA SER A 294 14.72 -28.45 20.29
C SER A 294 14.12 -27.48 21.33
N LYS A 295 13.46 -26.41 20.89
CA LYS A 295 12.92 -25.34 21.72
C LYS A 295 11.53 -24.91 21.23
N PRO A 296 10.51 -25.80 21.18
CA PRO A 296 9.19 -25.43 20.69
C PRO A 296 8.56 -24.31 21.53
N PHE A 297 7.57 -23.61 20.96
CA PHE A 297 6.86 -22.56 21.67
C PHE A 297 6.14 -23.11 22.92
N PRO A 298 6.35 -22.51 24.10
CA PRO A 298 5.55 -22.82 25.28
C PRO A 298 4.06 -22.66 24.97
N ARG A 299 3.31 -23.74 25.22
CA ARG A 299 1.87 -23.80 25.03
C ARG A 299 1.18 -24.12 26.35
N THR A 300 0.00 -23.57 26.53
CA THR A 300 -0.89 -23.96 27.63
C THR A 300 -1.31 -25.44 27.49
N PRO A 301 -1.87 -26.06 28.53
CA PRO A 301 -2.45 -27.41 28.43
C PRO A 301 -3.57 -27.56 27.38
N LYS A 302 -4.11 -26.46 26.83
CA LYS A 302 -5.07 -26.43 25.72
C LYS A 302 -4.43 -26.17 24.35
N GLY A 303 -3.09 -26.17 24.25
CA GLY A 303 -2.36 -26.02 22.98
C GLY A 303 -2.20 -24.58 22.48
N SER A 304 -2.66 -23.56 23.21
CA SER A 304 -2.49 -22.15 22.82
C SER A 304 -1.10 -21.62 23.18
N ILE A 305 -0.51 -20.79 22.31
CA ILE A 305 0.80 -20.17 22.52
C ILE A 305 0.78 -19.24 23.75
N GLN A 306 1.73 -19.41 24.67
CA GLN A 306 1.88 -18.57 25.85
C GLN A 306 2.81 -17.39 25.54
N ARG A 307 2.30 -16.33 24.88
CA ARG A 307 3.10 -15.17 24.39
C ARG A 307 4.20 -14.71 25.34
N LYS A 308 3.84 -14.36 26.58
CA LYS A 308 4.79 -13.88 27.61
C LYS A 308 5.89 -14.91 27.93
N GLN A 309 5.55 -16.19 27.93
CA GLN A 309 6.51 -17.26 28.23
C GLN A 309 7.38 -17.58 27.02
N VAL A 310 6.84 -17.48 25.80
CA VAL A 310 7.62 -17.57 24.56
C VAL A 310 8.63 -16.42 24.51
N GLU A 311 8.20 -15.17 24.76
CA GLU A 311 9.08 -14.00 24.82
C GLU A 311 10.20 -14.19 25.85
N ALA A 312 9.89 -14.73 27.04
CA ALA A 312 10.89 -15.00 28.07
C ALA A 312 11.86 -16.13 27.66
N VAL A 313 11.35 -17.21 27.06
CA VAL A 313 12.16 -18.34 26.61
C VAL A 313 13.05 -17.94 25.43
N TYR A 314 12.57 -17.09 24.53
CA TYR A 314 13.26 -16.58 23.35
C TYR A 314 13.94 -15.22 23.56
N GLU A 315 14.04 -14.77 24.81
CA GLU A 315 14.54 -13.44 25.14
C GLU A 315 15.94 -13.20 24.55
N VAL A 316 16.82 -14.20 24.63
CA VAL A 316 18.19 -14.11 24.11
C VAL A 316 18.20 -13.96 22.59
N GLU A 317 17.39 -14.72 21.86
CA GLU A 317 17.31 -14.63 20.40
C GLU A 317 16.68 -13.32 19.93
N ILE A 318 15.63 -12.86 20.62
CA ILE A 318 14.98 -11.57 20.36
C ILE A 318 15.97 -10.43 20.62
N GLN A 319 16.67 -10.46 21.77
CA GLN A 319 17.69 -9.48 22.10
C GLN A 319 18.85 -9.53 21.12
N ARG A 320 19.31 -10.71 20.68
CA ARG A 320 20.38 -10.85 19.69
C ARG A 320 19.97 -10.28 18.34
N MET A 321 18.75 -10.54 17.87
CA MET A 321 18.25 -9.97 16.62
C MET A 321 18.22 -8.45 16.71
N TYR A 322 17.64 -7.88 17.78
CA TYR A 322 17.63 -6.42 17.96
C TYR A 322 19.02 -5.85 18.19
N ALA A 323 19.89 -6.54 18.92
CA ALA A 323 21.29 -6.14 19.11
C ALA A 323 22.05 -6.21 17.79
N ALA A 324 21.84 -7.20 16.92
CA ALA A 324 22.45 -7.27 15.60
C ALA A 324 21.91 -6.17 14.67
N ILE A 325 20.63 -5.79 14.80
CA ILE A 325 20.07 -4.63 14.10
C ILE A 325 20.66 -3.32 14.65
N ASP A 326 20.82 -3.23 15.97
CA ASP A 326 21.37 -2.06 16.67
C ASP A 326 22.91 -1.97 16.53
N GLU A 327 23.62 -3.09 16.33
CA GLU A 327 25.05 -3.22 16.00
C GLU A 327 25.29 -3.03 14.49
N ALA A 328 24.39 -3.49 13.62
CA ALA A 328 24.39 -3.08 12.22
C ALA A 328 24.14 -1.57 12.09
N ARG A 329 23.36 -1.00 13.02
CA ARG A 329 23.18 0.46 13.21
C ARG A 329 24.32 1.15 13.98
N GLY A 330 25.11 0.45 14.81
CA GLY A 330 25.97 1.09 15.83
C GLY A 330 27.14 0.28 16.39
N GLY A 331 27.63 -0.74 15.69
CA GLY A 331 28.53 -1.79 16.22
C GLY A 331 29.93 -1.86 15.60
N GLU A 332 30.32 -0.91 14.77
CA GLU A 332 31.70 -0.43 14.79
C GLU A 332 31.59 1.07 15.01
N VAL A 333 32.48 1.63 15.84
CA VAL A 333 32.73 3.07 15.84
C VAL A 333 32.78 3.46 14.38
N VAL A 334 31.80 4.23 13.92
CA VAL A 334 31.88 4.85 12.61
C VAL A 334 33.01 5.85 12.80
N ASN A 335 34.24 5.39 12.56
CA ASN A 335 35.39 6.26 12.58
C ASN A 335 35.05 7.36 11.60
N LEU A 336 34.83 8.57 12.10
CA LEU A 336 34.51 9.68 11.22
C LEU A 336 35.59 9.75 10.14
N PRO A 337 35.23 10.06 8.89
CA PRO A 337 36.24 10.27 7.88
C PRO A 337 37.19 11.37 8.40
N LYS A 338 38.50 11.21 8.14
CA LYS A 338 39.52 12.16 8.66
C LYS A 338 39.24 13.61 8.26
N ALA A 339 38.59 13.78 7.11
CA ALA A 339 37.99 15.00 6.63
C ALA A 339 36.86 14.61 5.65
N TRP A 340 35.98 15.55 5.34
CA TRP A 340 34.88 15.34 4.37
C TRP A 340 35.29 15.66 2.93
N ASP A 341 36.58 15.52 2.62
CA ASP A 341 37.12 15.60 1.27
C ASP A 341 37.04 14.24 0.55
N ARG A 342 37.10 14.27 -0.77
CA ARG A 342 36.96 13.08 -1.62
C ARG A 342 37.89 11.94 -1.24
N THR A 343 39.16 12.22 -0.94
CA THR A 343 40.17 11.18 -0.67
C THR A 343 39.87 10.50 0.66
N SER A 344 39.54 11.29 1.67
CA SER A 344 39.19 10.81 3.00
C SER A 344 37.89 10.00 3.00
N LEU A 345 36.90 10.42 2.19
CA LEU A 345 35.63 9.71 2.04
C LEU A 345 35.77 8.40 1.25
N GLU A 346 36.57 8.35 0.17
CA GLU A 346 36.83 7.11 -0.57
C GLU A 346 37.44 6.03 0.34
N ILE A 347 38.46 6.38 1.13
CA ILE A 347 39.09 5.45 2.09
C ILE A 347 38.08 4.96 3.12
N TRP A 348 37.31 5.87 3.70
CA TRP A 348 36.34 5.55 4.73
C TRP A 348 35.18 4.69 4.22
N LEU A 349 34.66 4.98 3.02
CA LEU A 349 33.61 4.18 2.39
C LEU A 349 34.11 2.80 1.99
N VAL A 350 35.37 2.66 1.54
CA VAL A 350 35.99 1.35 1.31
C VAL A 350 36.02 0.53 2.60
N ASP A 351 36.45 1.12 3.71
CA ASP A 351 36.52 0.41 5.00
C ASP A 351 35.13 -0.04 5.47
N MET A 352 34.11 0.82 5.31
CA MET A 352 32.73 0.45 5.60
C MET A 352 32.19 -0.64 4.67
N ALA A 353 32.47 -0.57 3.38
CA ALA A 353 32.05 -1.58 2.41
C ALA A 353 32.72 -2.93 2.70
N LYS A 354 34.02 -2.96 3.00
CA LYS A 354 34.74 -4.17 3.42
C LYS A 354 34.14 -4.78 4.69
N SER A 355 33.84 -3.95 5.68
CA SER A 355 33.19 -4.36 6.95
C SER A 355 31.81 -4.96 6.70
N LEU A 356 30.96 -4.28 5.90
CA LEU A 356 29.59 -4.72 5.62
C LEU A 356 29.52 -5.96 4.70
N MET A 357 30.41 -6.06 3.71
CA MET A 357 30.43 -7.13 2.72
C MET A 357 31.28 -8.34 3.14
N GLN A 358 32.04 -8.22 4.24
CA GLN A 358 33.02 -9.22 4.70
C GLN A 358 34.04 -9.62 3.61
N GLN A 359 34.46 -8.66 2.78
CA GLN A 359 35.43 -8.88 1.70
C GLN A 359 36.75 -8.14 1.97
N PRO A 360 37.91 -8.74 1.62
CA PRO A 360 39.21 -8.14 1.88
C PRO A 360 39.55 -6.96 0.95
N GLU A 361 38.98 -6.94 -0.25
CA GLU A 361 39.23 -5.94 -1.29
C GLU A 361 37.91 -5.46 -1.90
N ILE A 362 37.79 -4.13 -2.09
CA ILE A 362 36.68 -3.47 -2.77
C ILE A 362 37.31 -2.51 -3.78
N ASP A 363 36.94 -2.63 -5.05
CA ASP A 363 37.36 -1.74 -6.13
C ASP A 363 36.47 -0.50 -6.14
N ILE A 364 37.09 0.67 -6.00
CA ILE A 364 36.38 1.95 -5.90
C ILE A 364 35.68 2.37 -7.18
N SER A 365 36.08 1.81 -8.33
CA SER A 365 35.61 2.17 -9.66
C SER A 365 34.54 1.23 -10.20
N LYS A 366 34.39 0.05 -9.58
CA LYS A 366 33.38 -0.95 -9.95
C LYS A 366 32.11 -0.77 -9.14
N ASP A 367 31.01 -1.20 -9.74
CA ASP A 367 29.71 -1.24 -9.10
C ASP A 367 29.77 -2.15 -7.85
N LEU A 368 29.25 -1.68 -6.73
CA LEU A 368 29.24 -2.41 -5.45
C LEU A 368 28.35 -3.65 -5.52
N PHE A 369 27.26 -3.61 -6.28
CA PHE A 369 26.34 -4.74 -6.47
C PHE A 369 26.99 -5.82 -7.34
N GLU A 370 27.79 -5.44 -8.34
CA GLU A 370 28.62 -6.39 -9.10
C GLU A 370 29.72 -7.04 -8.24
N GLN A 371 30.08 -6.41 -7.11
CA GLN A 371 31.06 -6.90 -6.15
C GLN A 371 30.43 -7.69 -4.99
N GLY A 372 29.12 -7.92 -5.02
CA GLY A 372 28.40 -8.73 -4.02
C GLY A 372 27.65 -7.92 -2.97
N ALA A 373 27.48 -6.60 -3.14
CA ALA A 373 26.54 -5.83 -2.34
C ALA A 373 25.09 -6.16 -2.76
N ASP A 374 24.19 -6.20 -1.79
CA ASP A 374 22.75 -6.32 -2.01
C ASP A 374 22.01 -5.09 -1.45
N SER A 375 20.68 -5.13 -1.48
CA SER A 375 19.85 -4.02 -0.98
C SER A 375 20.01 -3.78 0.53
N LEU A 376 20.42 -4.80 1.29
CA LEU A 376 20.65 -4.71 2.73
C LEU A 376 21.98 -3.99 3.01
N ILE A 377 23.04 -4.38 2.31
CA ILE A 377 24.34 -3.72 2.36
C ILE A 377 24.22 -2.25 1.93
N ALA A 378 23.46 -1.96 0.87
CA ALA A 378 23.19 -0.60 0.42
C ALA A 378 22.44 0.24 1.48
N THR A 379 21.46 -0.36 2.15
CA THR A 379 20.70 0.30 3.22
C THR A 379 21.60 0.60 4.42
N PHE A 380 22.43 -0.35 4.85
CA PHE A 380 23.33 -0.17 5.98
C PHE A 380 24.45 0.83 5.70
N LEU A 381 25.01 0.81 4.48
CA LEU A 381 26.02 1.78 4.07
C LEU A 381 25.45 3.20 4.14
N ARG A 382 24.22 3.42 3.64
CA ARG A 382 23.54 4.72 3.77
C ARG A 382 23.30 5.12 5.22
N VAL A 383 22.79 4.21 6.05
CA VAL A 383 22.51 4.52 7.48
C VAL A 383 23.78 4.95 8.20
N ARG A 384 24.90 4.26 7.98
CA ARG A 384 26.21 4.63 8.56
C ARG A 384 26.69 5.99 8.06
N VAL A 385 26.51 6.28 6.77
CA VAL A 385 26.82 7.60 6.18
C VAL A 385 26.03 8.71 6.86
N VAL A 386 24.71 8.57 6.97
CA VAL A 386 23.84 9.58 7.59
C VAL A 386 24.14 9.74 9.09
N SER A 387 24.45 8.65 9.80
CA SER A 387 24.83 8.73 11.22
C SER A 387 26.14 9.50 11.39
N ALA A 388 27.16 9.21 10.58
CA ALA A 388 28.44 9.92 10.61
C ALA A 388 28.27 11.43 10.37
N MET A 389 27.41 11.81 9.43
CA MET A 389 27.10 13.21 9.14
C MET A 389 26.41 13.91 10.31
N ARG A 390 25.55 13.21 11.05
CA ARG A 390 24.88 13.77 12.23
C ARG A 390 25.82 13.91 13.43
N GLU A 391 26.73 12.96 13.60
CA GLU A 391 27.62 12.81 14.75
C GLU A 391 28.97 13.54 14.61
N CYS A 392 29.30 14.05 13.42
CA CYS A 392 30.60 14.72 13.18
C CYS A 392 30.78 16.04 13.95
N GLY A 393 29.73 16.56 14.57
CA GLY A 393 29.77 17.80 15.36
C GLY A 393 29.84 19.08 14.55
N GLU A 394 29.82 19.00 13.22
CA GLU A 394 29.77 20.17 12.32
C GLU A 394 28.32 20.51 11.95
N PRO A 395 27.80 21.70 12.35
CA PRO A 395 26.38 22.05 12.16
C PRO A 395 25.92 22.02 10.70
N ASN A 396 26.79 22.43 9.77
CA ASN A 396 26.49 22.45 8.34
C ASN A 396 26.28 21.02 7.80
N ILE A 397 27.12 20.08 8.21
CA ILE A 397 27.08 18.67 7.80
C ILE A 397 25.88 17.94 8.41
N SER A 398 25.62 18.19 9.69
CA SER A 398 24.49 17.58 10.41
C SER A 398 23.15 18.02 9.79
N THR A 399 23.06 19.27 9.33
CA THR A 399 21.85 19.80 8.66
C THR A 399 21.62 19.12 7.30
N VAL A 400 22.65 19.01 6.46
CA VAL A 400 22.52 18.38 5.12
C VAL A 400 22.43 16.85 5.17
N SER A 401 22.63 16.22 6.33
CA SER A 401 22.41 14.78 6.52
C SER A 401 20.97 14.34 6.20
N ALA A 402 20.00 15.26 6.33
CA ALA A 402 18.60 15.04 5.97
C ALA A 402 18.36 15.03 4.45
N ASP A 403 19.29 15.61 3.67
CA ASP A 403 19.21 15.74 2.21
C ASP A 403 19.81 14.53 1.47
N VAL A 404 20.42 13.60 2.21
CA VAL A 404 20.95 12.33 1.68
C VAL A 404 19.81 11.43 1.21
N ASP A 405 19.68 11.24 -0.11
CA ASP A 405 18.57 10.49 -0.72
C ASP A 405 18.44 9.03 -0.20
N PRO A 406 17.24 8.49 0.03
CA PRO A 406 17.04 7.08 0.44
C PRO A 406 17.72 6.05 -0.47
N SER A 407 17.95 6.38 -1.74
CA SER A 407 18.53 5.53 -2.77
C SER A 407 20.00 5.85 -3.10
N ILE A 408 20.74 6.65 -2.29
CA ILE A 408 22.09 7.14 -2.67
C ILE A 408 23.05 6.06 -3.17
N VAL A 409 22.99 4.86 -2.59
CA VAL A 409 23.93 3.78 -2.93
C VAL A 409 23.55 3.12 -4.24
N PHE A 410 22.27 3.17 -4.63
CA PHE A 410 21.81 2.72 -5.93
C PHE A 410 22.09 3.77 -7.02
N THR A 411 22.00 5.06 -6.70
CA THR A 411 22.29 6.15 -7.66
C THR A 411 23.79 6.41 -7.80
N HIS A 412 24.59 6.09 -6.77
CA HIS A 412 26.04 6.18 -6.81
C HIS A 412 26.66 4.82 -6.45
N PRO A 413 26.55 3.83 -7.36
CA PRO A 413 26.84 2.44 -7.04
C PRO A 413 28.33 2.12 -6.91
N THR A 414 29.24 3.07 -7.15
CA THR A 414 30.68 2.91 -6.94
C THR A 414 31.16 3.76 -5.77
N ILE A 415 32.19 3.31 -5.04
CA ILE A 415 32.73 4.07 -3.91
C ILE A 415 33.23 5.45 -4.35
N ALA A 416 33.88 5.55 -5.51
CA ALA A 416 34.35 6.82 -6.05
C ALA A 416 33.20 7.80 -6.36
N ALA A 417 32.07 7.31 -6.90
CA ALA A 417 30.90 8.14 -7.16
C ALA A 417 30.21 8.59 -5.87
N LEU A 418 30.07 7.68 -4.91
CA LEU A 418 29.44 7.96 -3.61
C LEU A 418 30.27 8.95 -2.78
N ALA A 419 31.59 8.79 -2.75
CA ALA A 419 32.50 9.71 -2.07
C ALA A 419 32.44 11.12 -2.67
N LYS A 420 32.41 11.21 -4.02
CA LYS A 420 32.25 12.48 -4.72
C LYS A 420 30.93 13.15 -4.35
N TYR A 421 29.81 12.43 -4.40
CA TYR A 421 28.50 12.97 -4.01
C TYR A 421 28.52 13.54 -2.58
N LEU A 422 29.08 12.79 -1.61
CA LEU A 422 29.13 13.23 -0.22
C LEU A 422 30.07 14.43 -0.01
N THR A 423 31.21 14.47 -0.72
CA THR A 423 32.13 15.62 -0.69
C THR A 423 31.41 16.88 -1.16
N ASP A 424 30.71 16.76 -2.29
CA ASP A 424 30.00 17.83 -2.94
C ASP A 424 28.80 18.35 -2.11
N LEU A 425 28.14 17.45 -1.36
CA LEU A 425 27.05 17.78 -0.44
C LEU A 425 27.53 18.54 0.81
N VAL A 426 28.74 18.24 1.27
CA VAL A 426 29.29 18.73 2.55
C VAL A 426 30.16 19.97 2.41
N LEU A 427 30.96 20.03 1.34
CA LEU A 427 31.82 21.15 1.00
C LEU A 427 31.31 21.79 -0.29
N PRO A 428 30.25 22.61 -0.23
CA PRO A 428 29.81 23.38 -1.39
C PRO A 428 30.83 24.50 -1.64
N ASP A 429 31.96 24.18 -2.27
CA ASP A 429 32.68 25.16 -3.07
C ASP A 429 31.79 25.54 -4.27
N ALA A 430 32.19 26.57 -5.03
CA ALA A 430 31.48 27.09 -6.21
C ALA A 430 31.15 26.06 -7.33
N GLY A 431 31.38 24.76 -7.09
CA GLY A 431 31.05 23.60 -7.91
C GLY A 431 29.74 22.87 -7.55
N SER A 432 28.83 23.41 -6.72
CA SER A 432 27.48 22.82 -6.51
C SER A 432 26.72 22.57 -7.83
N ALA A 433 26.99 23.37 -8.86
CA ALA A 433 26.52 23.17 -10.22
C ALA A 433 27.10 21.90 -10.89
N GLU A 434 28.33 21.51 -10.58
CA GLU A 434 29.00 20.32 -11.10
C GLU A 434 28.44 19.04 -10.47
N SER A 435 28.03 19.09 -9.21
CA SER A 435 27.46 17.96 -8.45
C SER A 435 26.01 17.67 -8.82
N ALA A 436 25.20 18.72 -8.94
CA ALA A 436 23.85 18.62 -9.50
C ALA A 436 23.88 18.12 -10.94
N ARG A 437 24.87 18.54 -11.74
CA ARG A 437 25.14 17.98 -13.09
C ARG A 437 25.49 16.50 -13.03
N ASN A 438 26.35 16.05 -12.12
CA ASN A 438 26.71 14.64 -11.98
C ASN A 438 25.51 13.75 -11.60
N LEU A 439 24.62 14.19 -10.71
CA LEU A 439 23.40 13.44 -10.38
C LEU A 439 22.39 13.45 -11.53
N ALA A 440 22.21 14.59 -12.20
CA ALA A 440 21.38 14.67 -13.41
C ALA A 440 21.90 13.73 -14.50
N ASP A 441 23.22 13.67 -14.72
CA ASP A 441 23.86 12.78 -15.69
C ASP A 441 23.64 11.29 -15.37
N VAL A 442 23.70 10.90 -14.09
CA VAL A 442 23.35 9.55 -13.65
C VAL A 442 21.88 9.24 -13.94
N ARG A 443 20.96 10.12 -13.55
CA ARG A 443 19.52 9.92 -13.75
C ARG A 443 19.16 9.86 -15.23
N ILE A 444 19.81 10.68 -16.05
CA ILE A 444 19.73 10.63 -17.51
C ILE A 444 20.23 9.26 -18.00
N ARG A 445 21.39 8.78 -17.53
CA ARG A 445 21.92 7.47 -17.90
C ARG A 445 20.96 6.34 -17.55
N ASP A 446 20.41 6.32 -16.35
CA ASP A 446 19.46 5.30 -15.91
C ASP A 446 18.20 5.26 -16.80
N MET A 447 17.64 6.44 -17.12
CA MET A 447 16.54 6.54 -18.07
C MET A 447 16.92 5.97 -19.44
N MET A 448 18.09 6.35 -19.96
CA MET A 448 18.57 5.88 -21.27
C MET A 448 18.82 4.37 -21.27
N THR A 449 19.37 3.80 -20.20
CA THR A 449 19.55 2.35 -20.04
C THR A 449 18.22 1.61 -20.04
N LEU A 450 17.19 2.12 -19.36
CA LEU A 450 15.86 1.52 -19.39
C LEU A 450 15.22 1.63 -20.79
N ILE A 451 15.36 2.78 -21.45
CA ILE A 451 14.89 2.97 -22.83
C ILE A 451 15.56 1.93 -23.75
N GLU A 452 16.88 1.80 -23.71
CA GLU A 452 17.63 0.84 -24.53
C GLU A 452 17.21 -0.61 -24.22
N LYS A 453 17.15 -0.98 -22.94
CA LYS A 453 16.73 -2.31 -22.48
C LYS A 453 15.39 -2.72 -23.07
N TYR A 454 14.41 -1.81 -23.10
CA TYR A 454 13.05 -2.09 -23.55
C TYR A 454 12.77 -1.72 -25.01
N THR A 455 13.79 -1.35 -25.80
CA THR A 455 13.64 -1.03 -27.23
C THR A 455 14.67 -1.68 -28.16
N SER A 456 15.71 -2.31 -27.61
CA SER A 456 16.80 -2.93 -28.38
C SER A 456 16.34 -4.04 -29.32
N ASP A 457 15.35 -4.84 -28.92
CA ASP A 457 14.77 -5.95 -29.67
C ASP A 457 13.61 -5.54 -30.61
N LEU A 458 13.22 -4.26 -30.63
CA LEU A 458 12.27 -3.76 -31.64
C LEU A 458 12.97 -3.79 -33.01
N GLY A 459 12.44 -4.55 -33.96
CA GLY A 459 12.88 -4.51 -35.36
C GLY A 459 13.13 -5.85 -36.09
N SER A 460 12.67 -6.99 -35.58
CA SER A 460 12.85 -8.28 -36.29
C SER A 460 11.69 -8.69 -37.22
N GLN A 461 10.60 -7.91 -37.27
CA GLN A 461 9.39 -8.27 -38.03
C GLN A 461 9.22 -7.33 -39.23
N PRO A 462 8.88 -7.85 -40.42
CA PRO A 462 8.75 -7.04 -41.63
C PRO A 462 7.61 -6.03 -41.49
N ILE A 463 7.88 -4.79 -41.89
CA ILE A 463 6.86 -3.74 -42.07
C ILE A 463 5.80 -4.29 -43.03
N PRO A 464 4.51 -4.39 -42.63
CA PRO A 464 3.46 -4.86 -43.52
C PRO A 464 3.38 -3.98 -44.77
N SER A 465 3.18 -4.59 -45.93
CA SER A 465 3.06 -3.90 -47.23
C SER A 465 1.99 -2.79 -47.20
N GLU A 466 2.17 -1.78 -48.05
CA GLU A 466 1.34 -0.57 -48.24
C GLU A 466 -0.19 -0.81 -48.39
N ASN A 467 -0.63 -2.05 -48.57
CA ASN A 467 -2.05 -2.43 -48.74
C ASN A 467 -2.81 -2.75 -47.42
N SER A 468 -2.18 -2.67 -46.24
CA SER A 468 -2.82 -3.02 -44.95
C SER A 468 -3.77 -1.96 -44.37
N HIS A 469 -3.81 -0.74 -44.93
CA HIS A 469 -4.57 0.39 -44.38
C HIS A 469 -6.06 0.46 -44.76
N SER A 470 -6.64 -0.59 -45.36
CA SER A 470 -7.99 -0.50 -45.97
C SER A 470 -9.16 -0.84 -45.05
N PHE A 471 -8.94 -1.49 -43.91
CA PHE A 471 -10.01 -1.90 -42.99
C PHE A 471 -9.86 -1.21 -41.63
N ARG A 472 -10.77 -0.28 -41.31
CA ARG A 472 -11.06 0.14 -39.93
C ARG A 472 -12.49 -0.29 -39.60
N PRO A 473 -12.73 -1.01 -38.49
CA PRO A 473 -14.08 -1.38 -38.10
C PRO A 473 -14.91 -0.12 -37.80
N PRO A 474 -16.25 -0.19 -37.94
CA PRO A 474 -17.13 0.94 -37.68
C PRO A 474 -17.20 1.31 -36.18
N LYS A 475 -16.82 0.38 -35.30
CA LYS A 475 -16.77 0.54 -33.85
C LYS A 475 -15.40 0.10 -33.31
N GLU A 476 -15.01 0.70 -32.21
CA GLU A 476 -13.74 0.45 -31.52
C GLU A 476 -13.85 -0.69 -30.51
N THR A 477 -12.81 -1.51 -30.41
CA THR A 477 -12.61 -2.45 -29.29
C THR A 477 -11.40 -1.97 -28.50
N ILE A 478 -11.64 -1.64 -27.23
CA ILE A 478 -10.71 -0.83 -26.44
C ILE A 478 -10.11 -1.66 -25.31
N VAL A 479 -8.80 -1.64 -25.16
CA VAL A 479 -8.11 -2.12 -23.96
C VAL A 479 -7.86 -0.91 -23.05
N ILE A 480 -8.32 -0.96 -21.80
CA ILE A 480 -8.06 0.09 -20.81
C ILE A 480 -7.37 -0.54 -19.61
N THR A 481 -6.22 -0.01 -19.21
CA THR A 481 -5.50 -0.49 -18.02
C THR A 481 -5.85 0.34 -16.79
N GLY A 482 -6.03 -0.32 -15.64
CA GLY A 482 -6.21 0.35 -14.34
C GLY A 482 -7.56 1.05 -14.17
N THR A 483 -8.65 0.43 -14.63
CA THR A 483 -10.03 0.96 -14.50
C THR A 483 -10.54 1.05 -13.05
N THR A 484 -9.87 0.37 -12.12
CA THR A 484 -10.12 0.49 -10.67
C THR A 484 -9.50 1.75 -10.04
N GLY A 485 -8.62 2.47 -10.74
CA GLY A 485 -8.08 3.75 -10.30
C GLY A 485 -9.04 4.91 -10.58
N THR A 486 -8.73 6.10 -10.04
CA THR A 486 -9.59 7.29 -10.15
C THR A 486 -9.94 7.65 -11.59
N LEU A 487 -8.95 8.05 -12.40
CA LEU A 487 -9.19 8.39 -13.81
C LEU A 487 -9.75 7.20 -14.60
N GLY A 488 -9.24 5.99 -14.32
CA GLY A 488 -9.67 4.78 -15.00
C GLY A 488 -11.15 4.45 -14.83
N SER A 489 -11.75 4.79 -13.68
CA SER A 489 -13.19 4.59 -13.45
C SER A 489 -14.04 5.54 -14.29
N TYR A 490 -13.64 6.81 -14.42
CA TYR A 490 -14.33 7.77 -15.29
C TYR A 490 -14.19 7.38 -16.77
N LEU A 491 -12.98 7.02 -17.22
CA LEU A 491 -12.76 6.49 -18.57
C LEU A 491 -13.67 5.30 -18.84
N LEU A 492 -13.72 4.31 -17.93
CA LEU A 492 -14.58 3.14 -18.11
C LEU A 492 -16.06 3.53 -18.21
N ALA A 493 -16.55 4.36 -17.30
CA ALA A 493 -17.97 4.75 -17.28
C ALA A 493 -18.40 5.49 -18.55
N GLN A 494 -17.56 6.37 -19.09
CA GLN A 494 -17.85 7.12 -20.32
C GLN A 494 -17.76 6.23 -21.57
N VAL A 495 -16.71 5.40 -21.67
CA VAL A 495 -16.51 4.50 -22.82
C VAL A 495 -17.64 3.47 -22.96
N LEU A 496 -18.17 2.97 -21.85
CA LEU A 496 -19.30 2.02 -21.89
C LEU A 496 -20.57 2.64 -22.47
N GLN A 497 -20.75 3.96 -22.31
CA GLN A 497 -21.90 4.69 -22.85
C GLN A 497 -21.70 5.14 -24.31
N ASP A 498 -20.47 5.18 -24.82
CA ASP A 498 -20.20 5.63 -26.19
C ASP A 498 -20.63 4.58 -27.23
N GLU A 499 -21.47 4.96 -28.19
CA GLU A 499 -21.99 4.11 -29.26
C GLU A 499 -20.93 3.69 -30.28
N LYS A 500 -19.83 4.44 -30.37
CA LYS A 500 -18.65 4.11 -31.20
C LYS A 500 -17.89 2.91 -30.66
N VAL A 501 -18.18 2.46 -29.44
CA VAL A 501 -17.45 1.37 -28.77
C VAL A 501 -18.27 0.09 -28.82
N GLU A 502 -17.65 -0.97 -29.30
CA GLU A 502 -18.22 -2.32 -29.33
C GLU A 502 -17.87 -3.12 -28.09
N ARG A 503 -16.64 -2.99 -27.59
CA ARG A 503 -16.13 -3.82 -26.48
C ARG A 503 -15.04 -3.10 -25.71
N VAL A 504 -14.98 -3.35 -24.40
CA VAL A 504 -13.96 -2.83 -23.50
C VAL A 504 -13.32 -3.98 -22.72
N TRP A 505 -12.03 -4.21 -22.95
CA TRP A 505 -11.17 -5.07 -22.14
C TRP A 505 -10.56 -4.23 -21.02
N ALA A 506 -11.18 -4.29 -19.84
CA ALA A 506 -10.73 -3.58 -18.65
C ALA A 506 -9.72 -4.43 -17.86
N ILE A 507 -8.43 -4.24 -18.18
CA ILE A 507 -7.34 -5.05 -17.62
C ILE A 507 -6.81 -4.39 -16.35
N ASN A 508 -6.82 -5.15 -15.26
CA ASN A 508 -6.37 -4.68 -13.96
C ASN A 508 -5.46 -5.73 -13.30
N ARG A 509 -4.57 -5.25 -12.43
CA ARG A 509 -3.75 -6.14 -11.61
C ARG A 509 -4.62 -7.08 -10.78
N SER A 510 -4.26 -8.36 -10.77
CA SER A 510 -4.80 -9.34 -9.83
C SER A 510 -4.45 -8.87 -8.41
N LYS A 511 -5.47 -8.72 -7.56
CA LYS A 511 -5.29 -8.57 -6.11
C LYS A 511 -5.99 -9.74 -5.45
N LEU A 512 -5.31 -10.38 -4.50
CA LEU A 512 -5.70 -11.69 -3.97
C LEU A 512 -6.95 -11.68 -3.07
N ASP A 513 -7.41 -10.52 -2.60
CA ASP A 513 -8.42 -10.45 -1.54
C ASP A 513 -9.84 -10.16 -2.05
N ASP A 514 -9.96 -9.30 -3.06
CA ASP A 514 -11.25 -8.85 -3.59
C ASP A 514 -11.34 -9.11 -5.10
N PRO A 515 -12.39 -9.81 -5.56
CA PRO A 515 -12.66 -9.97 -6.98
C PRO A 515 -12.64 -8.63 -7.70
N LEU A 516 -12.07 -8.57 -8.91
CA LEU A 516 -12.01 -7.34 -9.72
C LEU A 516 -13.38 -6.65 -9.85
N ALA A 517 -14.47 -7.41 -9.97
CA ALA A 517 -15.82 -6.88 -10.02
C ALA A 517 -16.17 -6.06 -8.76
N THR A 518 -15.86 -6.57 -7.56
CA THR A 518 -16.09 -5.89 -6.28
C THR A 518 -15.26 -4.61 -6.20
N ARG A 519 -13.97 -4.68 -6.55
CA ARG A 519 -13.08 -3.51 -6.56
C ARG A 519 -13.57 -2.43 -7.52
N GLN A 520 -14.10 -2.83 -8.68
CA GLN A 520 -14.66 -1.92 -9.67
C GLN A 520 -15.97 -1.27 -9.16
N GLN A 521 -16.85 -2.05 -8.51
CA GLN A 521 -18.09 -1.58 -7.90
C GLN A 521 -17.83 -0.53 -6.82
N VAL A 522 -16.95 -0.82 -5.85
CA VAL A 522 -16.58 0.12 -4.77
C VAL A 522 -16.01 1.40 -5.37
N SER A 523 -15.11 1.28 -6.36
CA SER A 523 -14.54 2.45 -7.03
C SER A 523 -15.60 3.32 -7.71
N PHE A 524 -16.61 2.71 -8.35
CA PHE A 524 -17.72 3.42 -9.00
C PHE A 524 -18.61 4.13 -7.98
N GLU A 525 -18.99 3.45 -6.90
CA GLU A 525 -19.84 4.00 -5.83
C GLU A 525 -19.20 5.23 -5.17
N GLU A 526 -17.91 5.16 -4.81
CA GLU A 526 -17.20 6.30 -4.23
C GLU A 526 -17.21 7.54 -5.14
N LYS A 527 -17.14 7.32 -6.45
CA LYS A 527 -17.08 8.38 -7.47
C LYS A 527 -18.46 8.82 -7.98
N GLY A 528 -19.54 8.25 -7.42
CA GLY A 528 -20.91 8.54 -7.85
C GLY A 528 -21.21 8.10 -9.28
N LEU A 529 -20.50 7.09 -9.78
CA LEU A 529 -20.71 6.51 -11.11
C LEU A 529 -21.76 5.38 -11.01
N SER A 530 -22.58 5.22 -12.05
CA SER A 530 -23.65 4.21 -12.05
C SER A 530 -23.08 2.79 -12.07
N GLY A 531 -23.37 2.01 -11.04
CA GLY A 531 -23.02 0.59 -10.96
C GLY A 531 -23.67 -0.27 -12.06
N GLU A 532 -24.79 0.17 -12.65
CA GLU A 532 -25.46 -0.52 -13.77
C GLU A 532 -24.54 -0.66 -14.99
N LEU A 533 -23.63 0.30 -15.20
CA LEU A 533 -22.65 0.24 -16.29
C LEU A 533 -21.71 -0.95 -16.15
N LEU A 534 -21.47 -1.47 -14.95
CA LEU A 534 -20.61 -2.63 -14.74
C LEU A 534 -21.24 -3.95 -15.22
N GLN A 535 -22.54 -3.94 -15.53
CA GLN A 535 -23.26 -5.07 -16.14
C GLN A 535 -23.41 -4.91 -17.67
N HIS A 536 -22.84 -3.84 -18.24
CA HIS A 536 -22.97 -3.54 -19.67
C HIS A 536 -22.32 -4.63 -20.54
N GLU A 537 -23.00 -5.08 -21.60
CA GLU A 537 -22.56 -6.21 -22.45
C GLU A 537 -21.20 -6.00 -23.15
N LYS A 538 -20.82 -4.74 -23.40
CA LYS A 538 -19.50 -4.29 -23.88
C LYS A 538 -18.35 -4.63 -22.93
N LEU A 539 -18.59 -4.75 -21.62
CA LEU A 539 -17.52 -4.85 -20.63
C LEU A 539 -16.98 -6.27 -20.48
N ARG A 540 -15.65 -6.41 -20.52
CA ARG A 540 -14.91 -7.61 -20.11
C ARG A 540 -13.85 -7.22 -19.08
N LEU A 541 -14.06 -7.62 -17.84
CA LEU A 541 -13.10 -7.45 -16.75
C LEU A 541 -12.03 -8.56 -16.85
N VAL A 542 -10.75 -8.17 -16.82
CA VAL A 542 -9.63 -9.10 -16.92
C VAL A 542 -8.63 -8.82 -15.81
N GLU A 543 -8.30 -9.85 -15.04
CA GLU A 543 -7.21 -9.80 -14.06
C GLU A 543 -5.92 -10.33 -14.69
N SER A 544 -4.84 -9.55 -14.60
CA SER A 544 -3.54 -9.95 -15.15
C SER A 544 -2.39 -9.15 -14.54
N ASP A 545 -1.17 -9.69 -14.62
CA ASP A 545 0.05 -8.93 -14.37
C ASP A 545 0.62 -8.41 -15.70
N LEU A 546 0.48 -7.10 -15.94
CA LEU A 546 0.94 -6.47 -17.17
C LEU A 546 2.47 -6.54 -17.34
N GLY A 547 3.24 -6.76 -16.27
CA GLY A 547 4.69 -6.91 -16.31
C GLY A 547 5.14 -8.26 -16.86
N GLU A 548 4.30 -9.28 -16.79
CA GLU A 548 4.61 -10.63 -17.26
C GLU A 548 4.53 -10.74 -18.80
N PRO A 549 5.25 -11.69 -19.42
CA PRO A 549 5.13 -11.97 -20.85
C PRO A 549 3.67 -12.19 -21.27
N ARG A 550 3.27 -11.65 -22.43
CA ARG A 550 1.87 -11.64 -22.91
C ARG A 550 0.88 -11.08 -21.87
N LEU A 551 1.31 -10.10 -21.09
CA LEU A 551 0.51 -9.46 -20.04
C LEU A 551 0.06 -10.46 -18.95
N GLY A 552 0.72 -11.61 -18.80
CA GLY A 552 0.30 -12.66 -17.87
C GLY A 552 -1.02 -13.36 -18.26
N LEU A 553 -1.47 -13.20 -19.52
CA LEU A 553 -2.70 -13.81 -20.03
C LEU A 553 -2.43 -15.20 -20.62
N THR A 554 -3.49 -16.01 -20.70
CA THR A 554 -3.44 -17.25 -21.48
C THR A 554 -3.26 -16.93 -22.97
N GLU A 555 -2.61 -17.83 -23.71
CA GLU A 555 -2.37 -17.64 -25.15
C GLU A 555 -3.68 -17.37 -25.91
N SER A 556 -4.75 -18.11 -25.61
CA SER A 556 -6.05 -17.94 -26.27
C SER A 556 -6.64 -16.55 -26.05
N LEU A 557 -6.62 -16.05 -24.81
CA LEU A 557 -7.17 -14.73 -24.47
C LEU A 557 -6.28 -13.61 -25.02
N TYR A 558 -4.96 -13.77 -24.97
CA TYR A 558 -4.03 -12.82 -25.56
C TYR A 558 -4.27 -12.67 -27.06
N GLN A 559 -4.41 -13.78 -27.79
CA GLN A 559 -4.71 -13.76 -29.23
C GLN A 559 -6.09 -13.16 -29.53
N GLU A 560 -7.11 -13.46 -28.73
CA GLU A 560 -8.43 -12.85 -28.87
C GLU A 560 -8.37 -11.31 -28.74
N ILE A 561 -7.67 -10.82 -27.72
CA ILE A 561 -7.48 -9.38 -27.50
C ILE A 561 -6.66 -8.79 -28.64
N ALA A 562 -5.54 -9.40 -29.04
CA ALA A 562 -4.69 -8.92 -30.12
C ALA A 562 -5.43 -8.81 -31.47
N ASN A 563 -6.31 -9.78 -31.76
CA ASN A 563 -7.08 -9.82 -33.01
C ASN A 563 -8.21 -8.79 -33.08
N THR A 564 -8.75 -8.38 -31.93
CA THR A 564 -9.95 -7.53 -31.87
C THR A 564 -9.64 -6.08 -31.52
N THR A 565 -8.57 -5.82 -30.78
CA THR A 565 -8.24 -4.49 -30.25
C THR A 565 -7.93 -3.49 -31.36
N THR A 566 -8.52 -2.31 -31.26
CA THR A 566 -8.29 -1.17 -32.16
C THR A 566 -7.66 0.02 -31.43
N LEU A 567 -7.87 0.10 -30.12
CA LEU A 567 -7.37 1.17 -29.26
C LEU A 567 -6.88 0.62 -27.92
N ILE A 568 -5.70 1.02 -27.49
CA ILE A 568 -5.15 0.75 -26.15
C ILE A 568 -5.03 2.07 -25.42
N ILE A 569 -5.62 2.18 -24.22
CA ILE A 569 -5.42 3.28 -23.29
C ILE A 569 -4.61 2.76 -22.10
N ASN A 570 -3.30 3.03 -22.12
CA ASN A 570 -2.40 2.69 -21.03
C ASN A 570 -2.47 3.77 -19.94
N ASN A 571 -3.31 3.54 -18.94
CA ASN A 571 -3.55 4.44 -17.81
C ASN A 571 -2.95 3.92 -16.49
N ALA A 572 -2.77 2.61 -16.32
CA ALA A 572 -2.26 2.01 -15.09
C ALA A 572 -0.80 2.42 -14.79
N TRP A 573 -0.61 3.23 -13.74
CA TRP A 573 0.71 3.57 -13.21
C TRP A 573 0.67 3.77 -11.70
N ARG A 574 1.73 3.41 -10.99
CA ARG A 574 1.88 3.77 -9.57
C ARG A 574 2.22 5.25 -9.45
N LEU A 575 1.48 6.00 -8.63
CA LEU A 575 1.82 7.39 -8.31
C LEU A 575 2.65 7.41 -7.02
N ASP A 576 3.96 7.64 -7.13
CA ASP A 576 4.86 7.72 -5.97
C ASP A 576 6.10 8.55 -6.30
N PHE A 577 6.14 9.81 -5.84
CA PHE A 577 7.22 10.73 -6.19
C PHE A 577 8.54 10.46 -5.45
N ASN A 578 8.54 9.56 -4.45
CA ASN A 578 9.71 9.27 -3.62
C ASN A 578 10.58 8.12 -4.16
N LEU A 579 10.12 7.44 -5.21
CA LEU A 579 10.83 6.32 -5.80
C LEU A 579 11.81 6.77 -6.89
N SER A 580 12.89 6.01 -7.07
CA SER A 580 13.79 6.11 -8.22
C SER A 580 13.12 5.60 -9.50
N VAL A 581 13.66 5.97 -10.66
CA VAL A 581 13.16 5.47 -11.97
C VAL A 581 13.20 3.94 -12.07
N SER A 582 14.21 3.28 -11.48
CA SER A 582 14.35 1.82 -11.48
C SER A 582 13.20 1.11 -10.75
N SER A 583 12.64 1.71 -9.71
CA SER A 583 11.48 1.16 -8.98
C SER A 583 10.21 1.09 -9.84
N PHE A 584 10.16 1.84 -10.95
CA PHE A 584 9.05 1.83 -11.91
C PHE A 584 9.27 0.86 -13.08
N GLU A 585 10.36 0.09 -13.09
CA GLU A 585 10.65 -0.86 -14.16
C GLU A 585 9.47 -1.81 -14.47
N PRO A 586 8.67 -2.33 -13.51
CA PRO A 586 7.49 -3.13 -13.84
C PRO A 586 6.44 -2.40 -14.71
N HIS A 587 6.25 -1.08 -14.50
CA HIS A 587 5.34 -0.27 -15.32
C HIS A 587 5.93 0.07 -16.69
N ILE A 588 7.25 0.27 -16.76
CA ILE A 588 7.99 0.46 -18.01
C ILE A 588 7.89 -0.83 -18.86
N ARG A 589 8.10 -1.99 -18.24
CA ARG A 589 7.92 -3.31 -18.85
C ARG A 589 6.49 -3.52 -19.33
N ALA A 590 5.49 -3.17 -18.52
CA ALA A 590 4.09 -3.23 -18.91
C ALA A 590 3.79 -2.39 -20.16
N THR A 591 4.38 -1.19 -20.27
CA THR A 591 4.27 -0.35 -21.48
C THR A 591 4.81 -1.07 -22.71
N ARG A 592 5.98 -1.71 -22.60
CA ARG A 592 6.53 -2.50 -23.69
C ARG A 592 5.68 -3.74 -24.03
N ASN A 593 5.10 -4.41 -23.03
CA ASN A 593 4.21 -5.54 -23.28
C ASN A 593 2.92 -5.11 -23.99
N LEU A 594 2.38 -3.93 -23.70
CA LEU A 594 1.23 -3.37 -24.43
C LEU A 594 1.60 -2.98 -25.87
N VAL A 595 2.83 -2.49 -26.10
CA VAL A 595 3.36 -2.35 -27.47
C VAL A 595 3.37 -3.71 -28.18
N ASN A 596 3.85 -4.77 -27.52
CA ASN A 596 3.84 -6.11 -28.12
C ASN A 596 2.42 -6.60 -28.43
N LEU A 597 1.42 -6.25 -27.61
CA LEU A 597 0.01 -6.55 -27.89
C LEU A 597 -0.49 -5.83 -29.15
N ALA A 598 -0.19 -4.53 -29.28
CA ALA A 598 -0.54 -3.76 -30.47
C ALA A 598 0.12 -4.32 -31.74
N LEU A 599 1.40 -4.69 -31.66
CA LEU A 599 2.16 -5.27 -32.78
C LEU A 599 1.74 -6.69 -33.14
N ALA A 600 1.10 -7.42 -32.22
CA ALA A 600 0.56 -8.75 -32.47
C ALA A 600 -0.73 -8.73 -33.31
N SER A 601 -1.31 -7.55 -33.58
CA SER A 601 -2.51 -7.44 -34.40
C SER A 601 -2.30 -7.98 -35.82
N PRO A 602 -3.19 -8.85 -36.33
CA PRO A 602 -3.09 -9.38 -37.69
C PRO A 602 -3.33 -8.30 -38.76
N HIS A 603 -3.83 -7.13 -38.38
CA HIS A 603 -4.10 -6.00 -39.26
C HIS A 603 -2.89 -5.05 -39.42
N GLY A 604 -1.78 -5.34 -38.75
CA GLY A 604 -0.53 -4.57 -38.82
C GLY A 604 -0.35 -3.57 -37.69
N ALA A 605 0.89 -3.17 -37.45
CA ALA A 605 1.30 -2.33 -36.32
C ALA A 605 0.58 -0.97 -36.24
N GLY A 606 0.28 -0.35 -37.38
CA GLY A 606 -0.42 0.94 -37.46
C GLY A 606 -1.95 0.84 -37.34
N PHE A 607 -2.51 -0.37 -37.15
CA PHE A 607 -3.95 -0.54 -36.96
C PHE A 607 -4.39 -0.18 -35.54
N VAL A 608 -3.60 -0.57 -34.53
CA VAL A 608 -3.92 -0.36 -33.13
C VAL A 608 -3.36 0.98 -32.66
N ARG A 609 -4.24 1.91 -32.32
CA ARG A 609 -3.84 3.18 -31.70
C ARG A 609 -3.51 2.98 -30.23
N THR A 610 -2.38 3.50 -29.77
CA THR A 610 -1.97 3.43 -28.36
C THR A 610 -1.93 4.82 -27.73
N ILE A 611 -2.80 5.06 -26.76
CA ILE A 611 -2.82 6.26 -25.94
C ILE A 611 -2.11 5.97 -24.63
N PHE A 612 -1.09 6.75 -24.31
CA PHE A 612 -0.38 6.64 -23.05
C PHE A 612 -0.66 7.84 -22.15
N ILE A 613 -1.21 7.57 -20.96
CA ILE A 613 -1.42 8.60 -19.96
C ILE A 613 -0.09 8.82 -19.24
N SER A 614 0.65 9.81 -19.72
CA SER A 614 1.86 10.33 -19.09
C SER A 614 1.51 11.41 -18.06
N SER A 615 2.50 12.14 -17.57
CA SER A 615 2.35 13.21 -16.59
C SER A 615 3.14 14.44 -17.04
N ILE A 616 2.66 15.63 -16.70
CA ILE A 616 3.45 16.85 -16.84
C ILE A 616 4.79 16.79 -16.09
N SER A 617 4.91 15.91 -15.07
CA SER A 617 6.16 15.67 -14.34
C SER A 617 7.26 15.02 -15.17
N ALA A 618 6.94 14.47 -16.34
CA ALA A 618 7.94 14.06 -17.32
C ALA A 618 8.75 15.25 -17.87
N LEU A 619 8.32 16.49 -17.61
CA LEU A 619 9.00 17.72 -18.06
C LEU A 619 9.26 18.68 -16.88
N ALA A 620 9.44 18.13 -15.68
CA ALA A 620 9.56 18.93 -14.45
C ALA A 620 10.76 19.89 -14.44
N SER A 621 11.79 19.63 -15.26
CA SER A 621 13.00 20.46 -15.40
C SER A 621 12.97 21.39 -16.62
N TRP A 622 11.79 21.70 -17.17
CA TRP A 622 11.72 22.62 -18.29
C TRP A 622 12.23 24.03 -17.92
N PRO A 623 13.17 24.62 -18.70
CA PRO A 623 13.68 25.96 -18.43
C PRO A 623 12.60 27.03 -18.61
N LEU A 624 12.29 27.81 -17.57
CA LEU A 624 11.28 28.88 -17.62
C LEU A 624 11.58 29.93 -18.71
N GLN A 625 12.87 30.17 -19.00
CA GLN A 625 13.32 31.08 -20.05
C GLN A 625 12.92 30.63 -21.46
N ASN A 626 12.57 29.35 -21.65
CA ASN A 626 12.06 28.82 -22.90
C ASN A 626 10.57 29.11 -23.10
N GLY A 627 9.91 29.75 -22.12
CA GLY A 627 8.47 29.99 -22.14
C GLY A 627 7.64 28.75 -21.81
N PRO A 628 6.34 28.75 -22.16
CA PRO A 628 5.47 27.61 -21.93
C PRO A 628 5.99 26.31 -22.57
N VAL A 629 5.76 25.19 -21.90
CA VAL A 629 6.12 23.86 -22.39
C VAL A 629 5.29 23.56 -23.64
N PRO A 630 5.91 23.31 -24.81
CA PRO A 630 5.18 23.11 -26.05
C PRO A 630 4.59 21.70 -26.16
N GLU A 631 3.47 21.58 -26.88
CA GLU A 631 2.89 20.27 -27.17
C GLU A 631 3.68 19.54 -28.26
N GLY A 632 4.28 18.41 -27.89
CA GLY A 632 5.08 17.58 -28.77
C GLY A 632 6.07 16.71 -27.98
N LEU A 633 6.75 15.83 -28.68
CA LEU A 633 7.84 15.07 -28.06
C LEU A 633 9.01 15.98 -27.78
N ILE A 634 9.54 15.83 -26.58
CA ILE A 634 10.74 16.51 -26.13
C ILE A 634 11.85 15.46 -26.12
N GLU A 635 12.94 15.71 -26.84
CA GLU A 635 14.02 14.74 -27.06
C GLU A 635 15.08 14.74 -25.96
N ASP A 636 15.26 15.86 -25.28
CA ASP A 636 16.29 15.99 -24.26
C ASP A 636 15.82 15.40 -22.92
N PRO A 637 16.45 14.32 -22.43
CA PRO A 637 16.11 13.71 -21.14
C PRO A 637 16.41 14.62 -19.95
N ALA A 638 17.26 15.65 -20.10
CA ALA A 638 17.57 16.59 -19.02
C ALA A 638 16.32 17.30 -18.50
N PHE A 639 15.32 17.55 -19.35
CA PHE A 639 14.07 18.20 -18.94
C PHE A 639 13.16 17.29 -18.10
N SER A 640 13.45 15.99 -18.03
CA SER A 640 12.69 15.02 -17.22
C SER A 640 13.26 14.80 -15.83
N VAL A 641 14.52 15.21 -15.60
CA VAL A 641 15.20 15.02 -14.32
C VAL A 641 14.40 15.69 -13.20
N GLY A 642 14.27 15.05 -12.05
CA GLY A 642 13.65 15.69 -10.87
C GLY A 642 13.00 14.70 -9.94
N SER A 643 12.08 13.87 -10.43
CA SER A 643 11.45 12.78 -9.66
C SER A 643 11.47 11.47 -10.45
N GLY A 644 11.71 10.33 -9.79
CA GLY A 644 11.72 9.03 -10.47
C GLY A 644 10.37 8.68 -11.09
N TYR A 645 9.27 9.21 -10.56
CA TYR A 645 7.96 9.13 -11.20
C TYR A 645 7.93 9.83 -12.57
N GLY A 646 8.35 11.10 -12.65
CA GLY A 646 8.43 11.85 -13.91
C GLY A 646 9.37 11.20 -14.93
N GLU A 647 10.54 10.76 -14.46
CA GLU A 647 11.53 10.04 -15.26
C GLU A 647 10.96 8.74 -15.83
N SER A 648 10.23 7.96 -15.03
CA SER A 648 9.61 6.73 -15.50
C SER A 648 8.55 6.97 -16.58
N LYS A 649 7.81 8.09 -16.49
CA LYS A 649 6.84 8.50 -17.50
C LYS A 649 7.54 8.88 -18.80
N TYR A 650 8.62 9.66 -18.72
CA TYR A 650 9.45 9.99 -19.88
C TYR A 650 10.01 8.74 -20.58
N VAL A 651 10.52 7.76 -19.83
CA VAL A 651 10.97 6.48 -20.39
C VAL A 651 9.84 5.78 -21.16
N GLY A 652 8.61 5.77 -20.61
CA GLY A 652 7.43 5.25 -21.30
C GLY A 652 7.09 6.00 -22.60
N GLU A 653 7.19 7.34 -22.60
CA GLU A 653 7.02 8.16 -23.81
C GLU A 653 8.02 7.76 -24.91
N LYS A 654 9.29 7.56 -24.53
CA LYS A 654 10.37 7.20 -25.47
C LYS A 654 10.27 5.78 -26.00
N ILE A 655 9.80 4.82 -25.21
CA ILE A 655 9.55 3.46 -25.69
C ILE A 655 8.51 3.47 -26.82
N LEU A 656 7.43 4.23 -26.66
CA LEU A 656 6.37 4.34 -27.67
C LEU A 656 6.86 5.03 -28.94
N ASP A 657 7.60 6.13 -28.80
CA ASP A 657 8.18 6.86 -29.92
C ASP A 657 9.17 5.99 -30.73
N ILE A 658 10.06 5.29 -30.05
CA ILE A 658 11.01 4.38 -30.71
C ILE A 658 10.27 3.20 -31.37
N ALA A 659 9.24 2.64 -30.70
CA ALA A 659 8.40 1.60 -31.29
C ALA A 659 7.70 2.08 -32.55
N ALA A 660 7.11 3.28 -32.54
CA ALA A 660 6.49 3.88 -33.70
C ALA A 660 7.48 4.06 -34.86
N LYS A 661 8.65 4.65 -34.59
CA LYS A 661 9.72 4.85 -35.59
C LYS A 661 10.22 3.54 -36.19
N LYS A 662 10.26 2.44 -35.41
CA LYS A 662 10.78 1.14 -35.85
C LYS A 662 9.74 0.20 -36.48
N THR A 663 8.47 0.34 -36.13
CA THR A 663 7.42 -0.65 -36.46
C THR A 663 6.18 -0.07 -37.13
N GLY A 664 6.00 1.25 -37.11
CA GLY A 664 4.80 1.91 -37.61
C GLY A 664 3.63 1.93 -36.61
N LEU A 665 3.88 1.66 -35.32
CA LEU A 665 2.88 1.79 -34.24
C LEU A 665 2.25 3.19 -34.22
N GLU A 666 0.92 3.28 -34.18
CA GLU A 666 0.21 4.54 -33.96
C GLU A 666 0.13 4.83 -32.45
N TYR A 667 0.60 6.00 -32.01
CA TYR A 667 0.53 6.38 -30.59
C TYR A 667 0.30 7.87 -30.37
N THR A 668 -0.18 8.20 -29.17
CA THR A 668 -0.22 9.57 -28.64
C THR A 668 0.00 9.54 -27.15
N VAL A 669 0.90 10.40 -26.68
CA VAL A 669 1.12 10.65 -25.26
C VAL A 669 0.20 11.78 -24.81
N ILE A 670 -0.50 11.59 -23.69
CA ILE A 670 -1.25 12.66 -23.03
C ILE A 670 -0.57 12.92 -21.69
N ARG A 671 0.12 14.06 -21.55
CA ARG A 671 0.76 14.46 -20.29
C ARG A 671 -0.28 15.11 -19.40
N LEU A 672 -0.69 14.37 -18.38
CA LEU A 672 -1.75 14.75 -17.48
C LEU A 672 -1.26 15.68 -16.37
N GLY A 673 -2.01 16.75 -16.10
CA GLY A 673 -1.83 17.61 -14.94
C GLY A 673 -2.46 17.08 -13.65
N GLN A 674 -2.51 17.91 -12.62
CA GLN A 674 -3.24 17.58 -11.39
C GLN A 674 -4.74 17.46 -11.72
N LEU A 675 -5.35 16.37 -11.25
CA LEU A 675 -6.80 16.22 -11.32
C LEU A 675 -7.46 16.77 -10.05
N SER A 676 -8.67 17.30 -10.20
CA SER A 676 -9.53 17.77 -9.12
C SER A 676 -10.83 16.97 -9.06
N GLY A 677 -11.73 17.33 -8.14
CA GLY A 677 -12.88 16.50 -7.79
C GLY A 677 -13.82 16.15 -8.94
N GLY A 678 -14.52 15.02 -8.76
CA GLY A 678 -15.50 14.48 -9.70
C GLY A 678 -16.87 15.18 -9.68
N ASN A 679 -17.83 14.60 -10.42
CA ASN A 679 -19.21 15.13 -10.49
C ASN A 679 -19.89 15.20 -9.11
N ASN A 680 -19.63 14.23 -8.24
CA ASN A 680 -20.12 14.18 -6.86
C ASN A 680 -19.17 14.85 -5.85
N GLY A 681 -18.15 15.56 -6.32
CA GLY A 681 -17.10 16.14 -5.47
C GLY A 681 -15.99 15.18 -5.05
N PHE A 682 -16.02 13.90 -5.48
CA PHE A 682 -15.00 12.91 -5.12
C PHE A 682 -13.60 13.43 -5.42
N TRP A 683 -12.79 13.60 -4.38
CA TRP A 683 -11.35 13.82 -4.44
C TRP A 683 -10.72 13.12 -3.23
N SER A 684 -9.78 12.21 -3.48
CA SER A 684 -9.17 11.38 -2.43
C SER A 684 -8.52 12.24 -1.33
N SER A 685 -8.96 12.07 -0.08
CA SER A 685 -8.43 12.80 1.08
C SER A 685 -6.95 12.54 1.36
N ASN A 686 -6.39 11.46 0.79
CA ASN A 686 -4.97 11.11 0.90
C ASN A 686 -4.08 11.88 -0.07
N GLU A 687 -4.63 12.69 -0.98
CA GLU A 687 -3.85 13.55 -1.88
C GLU A 687 -3.39 14.84 -1.19
N TRP A 688 -2.38 15.50 -1.77
CA TRP A 688 -1.73 16.64 -1.13
C TRP A 688 -2.65 17.86 -0.93
N VAL A 689 -3.58 18.15 -1.87
CA VAL A 689 -4.50 19.29 -1.73
C VAL A 689 -5.47 19.08 -0.57
N PRO A 690 -6.21 17.96 -0.46
CA PRO A 690 -7.04 17.72 0.71
C PRO A 690 -6.24 17.72 2.01
N ASN A 691 -5.08 17.07 2.05
CA ASN A 691 -4.22 17.09 3.25
C ASN A 691 -3.82 18.51 3.68
N LEU A 692 -3.50 19.37 2.72
CA LEU A 692 -3.20 20.79 2.95
C LEU A 692 -4.42 21.50 3.54
N LEU A 693 -5.62 21.29 2.99
CA LEU A 693 -6.84 21.94 3.46
C LEU A 693 -7.29 21.47 4.85
N GLN A 694 -7.21 20.15 5.13
CA GLN A 694 -7.50 19.62 6.47
C GLN A 694 -6.53 20.18 7.52
N SER A 695 -5.23 20.22 7.18
CA SER A 695 -4.22 20.80 8.06
C SER A 695 -4.45 22.30 8.26
N SER A 696 -4.80 23.02 7.20
CA SER A 696 -5.09 24.46 7.24
C SER A 696 -6.28 24.80 8.13
N ALA A 697 -7.35 24.00 8.07
CA ALA A 697 -8.50 24.13 8.96
C ALA A 697 -8.10 23.98 10.44
N GLN A 698 -7.15 23.10 10.75
CA GLN A 698 -6.67 22.90 12.12
C GLN A 698 -5.64 23.96 12.56
N LEU A 699 -4.80 24.44 11.64
CA LEU A 699 -3.79 25.48 11.89
C LEU A 699 -4.41 26.88 11.98
N GLY A 700 -5.58 27.10 11.37
CA GLY A 700 -6.25 28.39 11.32
C GLY A 700 -5.78 29.31 10.18
N TYR A 701 -5.05 28.79 9.18
CA TYR A 701 -4.50 29.58 8.08
C TYR A 701 -4.46 28.76 6.79
N LEU A 702 -4.71 29.41 5.64
CA LEU A 702 -4.49 28.84 4.31
C LEU A 702 -3.19 29.40 3.70
N PRO A 703 -2.44 28.60 2.93
CA PRO A 703 -1.26 29.10 2.23
C PRO A 703 -1.67 29.91 0.99
N ASP A 704 -1.00 31.04 0.77
CA ASP A 704 -1.12 31.88 -0.41
C ASP A 704 0.11 31.71 -1.32
N ALA A 705 -0.14 31.72 -2.63
CA ALA A 705 0.87 31.57 -3.66
C ALA A 705 0.49 32.42 -4.88
N GLN A 706 1.48 33.07 -5.49
CA GLN A 706 1.28 33.89 -6.70
C GLN A 706 1.33 33.02 -7.96
N ARG A 707 0.40 32.06 -8.08
CA ARG A 707 0.36 31.10 -9.20
C ARG A 707 -1.05 30.81 -9.68
N SER A 708 -1.11 30.19 -10.85
CA SER A 708 -2.31 29.75 -11.54
C SER A 708 -2.58 28.27 -11.27
N ILE A 709 -3.83 27.93 -11.01
CA ILE A 709 -4.31 26.56 -10.81
C ILE A 709 -4.70 25.98 -12.16
N LEU A 710 -4.01 24.89 -12.53
CA LEU A 710 -4.20 24.16 -13.79
C LEU A 710 -4.97 22.84 -13.61
N TRP A 711 -5.72 22.70 -12.51
CA TRP A 711 -6.36 21.43 -12.15
C TRP A 711 -7.55 21.11 -13.06
N VAL A 712 -7.68 19.86 -13.48
CA VAL A 712 -8.76 19.41 -14.36
C VAL A 712 -9.69 18.46 -13.61
N PRO A 713 -11.03 18.67 -13.61
CA PRO A 713 -11.97 17.74 -13.01
C PRO A 713 -11.85 16.33 -13.60
N HIS A 714 -11.95 15.29 -12.77
CA HIS A 714 -11.73 13.90 -13.21
C HIS A 714 -12.55 13.47 -14.43
N HIS A 715 -13.83 13.83 -14.47
CA HIS A 715 -14.75 13.47 -15.56
C HIS A 715 -14.37 14.20 -16.86
N SER A 716 -14.05 15.49 -16.78
CA SER A 716 -13.63 16.32 -17.91
C SER A 716 -12.31 15.83 -18.50
N ALA A 717 -11.37 15.38 -17.65
CA ALA A 717 -10.12 14.78 -18.10
C ALA A 717 -10.36 13.47 -18.87
N ALA A 718 -11.25 12.62 -18.38
CA ALA A 718 -11.61 11.39 -19.05
C ALA A 718 -12.29 11.67 -20.41
N ASP A 719 -13.26 12.59 -20.45
CA ASP A 719 -13.98 12.95 -21.69
C ASP A 719 -13.00 13.53 -22.72
N ALA A 720 -12.07 14.38 -22.28
CA ALA A 720 -11.06 14.96 -23.16
C ALA A 720 -10.05 13.94 -23.70
N ILE A 721 -9.68 12.92 -22.90
CA ILE A 721 -8.89 11.78 -23.39
C ILE A 721 -9.67 11.03 -24.48
N LEU A 722 -10.97 10.79 -24.27
CA LEU A 722 -11.80 10.05 -25.23
C LEU A 722 -12.09 10.84 -26.51
N ASP A 723 -12.27 12.16 -26.41
CA ASP A 723 -12.40 13.05 -27.57
C ASP A 723 -11.24 12.85 -28.54
N VAL A 724 -10.00 12.78 -28.03
CA VAL A 724 -8.78 12.55 -28.81
C VAL A 724 -8.69 11.09 -29.25
N SER A 725 -8.91 10.15 -28.33
CA SER A 725 -8.68 8.73 -28.56
C SER A 725 -9.58 8.16 -29.66
N LEU A 726 -10.84 8.61 -29.72
CA LEU A 726 -11.88 8.10 -30.60
C LEU A 726 -12.02 8.89 -31.92
N GLN A 727 -11.07 9.77 -32.25
CA GLN A 727 -11.09 10.47 -33.53
C GLN A 727 -10.83 9.52 -34.70
N LYS A 728 -11.59 9.69 -35.78
CA LYS A 728 -11.34 8.97 -37.04
C LYS A 728 -10.07 9.53 -37.68
N SER A 729 -9.12 8.65 -38.03
CA SER A 729 -7.93 9.06 -38.80
C SER A 729 -8.37 9.67 -40.13
N SER A 730 -7.95 10.90 -40.39
CA SER A 730 -8.34 11.65 -41.59
C SER A 730 -7.80 10.97 -42.84
N LYS A 731 -8.68 10.67 -43.80
CA LYS A 731 -8.30 10.27 -45.16
C LYS A 731 -7.55 11.44 -45.82
N GLY A 732 -6.21 11.38 -45.82
CA GLY A 732 -5.37 12.40 -46.45
C GLY A 732 -3.91 12.39 -46.00
N SER A 733 -3.58 11.74 -44.87
CA SER A 733 -2.20 11.64 -44.41
C SER A 733 -1.39 10.74 -45.35
N THR A 734 -0.19 11.18 -45.70
CA THR A 734 0.81 10.36 -46.38
C THR A 734 1.08 9.08 -45.59
N PRO A 735 1.33 7.92 -46.25
CA PRO A 735 1.69 6.69 -45.54
C PRO A 735 2.88 6.93 -44.61
N GLY A 736 2.67 6.79 -43.29
CA GLY A 736 3.70 7.01 -42.26
C GLY A 736 3.50 8.23 -41.35
N GLU A 737 2.55 9.12 -41.61
CA GLU A 737 2.22 10.22 -40.68
C GLU A 737 1.04 9.86 -39.77
N SER A 738 1.29 9.84 -38.45
CA SER A 738 0.24 9.73 -37.43
C SER A 738 -0.76 10.89 -37.59
N SER A 739 -2.06 10.57 -37.61
CA SER A 739 -3.13 11.57 -37.68
C SER A 739 -3.21 12.48 -36.44
N LEU A 740 -2.63 12.04 -35.32
CA LEU A 740 -2.62 12.77 -34.05
C LEU A 740 -1.19 13.20 -33.67
N PRO A 741 -1.02 14.36 -33.01
CA PRO A 741 0.26 14.78 -32.47
C PRO A 741 0.85 13.72 -31.52
N PRO A 742 2.18 13.53 -31.49
CA PRO A 742 2.80 12.46 -30.71
C PRO A 742 2.72 12.70 -29.19
N ALA A 743 2.57 13.96 -28.75
CA ALA A 743 2.29 14.30 -27.36
C ALA A 743 1.39 15.55 -27.26
N LEU A 744 0.50 15.54 -26.26
CA LEU A 744 -0.47 16.58 -25.93
C LEU A 744 -0.44 16.87 -24.43
N HIS A 745 -0.87 18.07 -24.03
CA HIS A 745 -0.97 18.44 -22.62
C HIS A 745 -2.43 18.48 -22.18
N LEU A 746 -2.77 17.71 -21.15
CA LEU A 746 -4.08 17.76 -20.51
C LEU A 746 -3.94 18.45 -19.15
N VAL A 747 -3.96 19.78 -19.22
CA VAL A 747 -4.02 20.70 -18.09
C VAL A 747 -5.15 21.70 -18.33
N HIS A 748 -5.61 22.39 -17.29
CA HIS A 748 -6.71 23.33 -17.46
C HIS A 748 -6.31 24.52 -18.36
N PRO A 749 -6.98 24.75 -19.50
CA PRO A 749 -6.56 25.77 -20.48
C PRO A 749 -6.87 27.22 -20.03
N ARG A 750 -7.77 27.38 -19.05
CA ARG A 750 -8.19 28.66 -18.49
C ARG A 750 -7.94 28.69 -16.97
N PRO A 751 -6.68 28.84 -16.52
CA PRO A 751 -6.33 28.73 -15.11
C PRO A 751 -7.01 29.76 -14.21
N VAL A 752 -7.15 29.41 -12.93
CA VAL A 752 -7.68 30.28 -11.89
C VAL A 752 -6.56 30.70 -10.94
N PRO A 753 -6.45 31.97 -10.49
CA PRO A 753 -5.43 32.35 -9.51
C PRO A 753 -5.61 31.58 -8.20
N TRP A 754 -4.51 31.05 -7.66
CA TRP A 754 -4.49 30.28 -6.41
C TRP A 754 -5.20 31.00 -5.26
N SER A 755 -4.85 32.27 -5.05
CA SER A 755 -5.44 33.12 -4.01
C SER A 755 -6.96 33.29 -4.16
N THR A 756 -7.50 33.23 -5.38
CA THR A 756 -8.94 33.32 -5.63
C THR A 756 -9.63 32.04 -5.16
N LEU A 757 -9.09 30.88 -5.55
CA LEU A 757 -9.65 29.59 -5.14
C LEU A 757 -9.53 29.36 -3.63
N MET A 758 -8.41 29.73 -3.01
CA MET A 758 -8.23 29.61 -1.55
C MET A 758 -9.18 30.52 -0.76
N LYS A 759 -9.50 31.72 -1.26
CA LYS A 759 -10.52 32.59 -0.65
C LYS A 759 -11.92 31.98 -0.76
N CYS A 760 -12.24 31.37 -1.91
CA CYS A 760 -13.48 30.63 -2.09
C CYS A 760 -13.57 29.44 -1.12
N ILE A 761 -12.50 28.66 -0.99
CA ILE A 761 -12.40 27.56 -0.01
C ILE A 761 -12.61 28.07 1.42
N SER A 762 -11.95 29.15 1.80
CA SER A 762 -12.09 29.77 3.13
C SER A 762 -13.56 30.14 3.43
N THR A 763 -14.22 30.78 2.47
CA THR A 763 -15.64 31.17 2.59
C THR A 763 -16.54 29.94 2.67
N THR A 764 -16.33 28.96 1.81
CA THR A 764 -17.15 27.75 1.75
C THR A 764 -16.99 26.87 2.99
N LEU A 765 -15.79 26.77 3.56
CA LEU A 765 -15.55 26.09 4.84
C LEU A 765 -16.31 26.77 5.98
N ALA A 766 -16.40 28.10 5.98
CA ALA A 766 -17.19 28.83 6.97
C ALA A 766 -18.69 28.54 6.82
N ASP A 767 -19.22 28.66 5.60
CA ASP A 767 -20.64 28.50 5.35
C ASP A 767 -21.13 27.06 5.53
N THR A 768 -20.32 26.07 5.16
CA THR A 768 -20.75 24.65 5.16
C THR A 768 -20.26 23.88 6.38
N CYS A 769 -19.04 24.13 6.88
CA CYS A 769 -18.45 23.38 7.97
C CYS A 769 -18.47 24.13 9.32
N GLY A 770 -18.83 25.41 9.34
CA GLY A 770 -18.80 26.24 10.56
C GLY A 770 -17.38 26.52 11.07
N ILE A 771 -16.38 26.47 10.18
CA ILE A 771 -14.99 26.81 10.48
C ILE A 771 -14.81 28.32 10.28
N GLU A 772 -14.26 29.03 11.27
CA GLU A 772 -14.00 30.47 11.13
C GLU A 772 -13.19 30.79 9.85
N PRO A 773 -13.51 31.88 9.12
CA PRO A 773 -12.81 32.23 7.89
C PRO A 773 -11.30 32.25 8.06
N LEU A 774 -10.62 31.40 7.31
CA LEU A 774 -9.17 31.20 7.39
C LEU A 774 -8.44 32.30 6.62
N PRO A 775 -7.58 33.11 7.27
CA PRO A 775 -6.73 34.07 6.57
C PRO A 775 -5.68 33.37 5.70
N LEU A 776 -5.37 34.00 4.57
CA LEU A 776 -4.30 33.59 3.67
C LEU A 776 -2.96 34.17 4.17
N ILE A 777 -1.94 33.34 4.27
CA ILE A 777 -0.57 33.72 4.65
C ILE A 777 0.43 33.22 3.60
N PRO A 778 1.62 33.83 3.45
CA PRO A 778 2.63 33.34 2.53
C PRO A 778 2.90 31.84 2.70
N TRP A 779 3.06 31.11 1.60
CA TRP A 779 3.30 29.66 1.64
C TRP A 779 4.42 29.24 2.59
N THR A 780 5.54 29.96 2.57
CA THR A 780 6.70 29.72 3.46
C THR A 780 6.31 29.83 4.94
N ASP A 781 5.46 30.79 5.28
CA ASP A 781 4.97 31.00 6.65
C ASP A 781 4.03 29.86 7.05
N TRP A 782 3.17 29.40 6.13
CA TRP A 782 2.31 28.25 6.36
C TRP A 782 3.12 26.97 6.62
N VAL A 783 4.18 26.72 5.84
CA VAL A 783 5.10 25.59 6.08
C VAL A 783 5.78 25.71 7.44
N ALA A 784 6.22 26.91 7.84
CA ALA A 784 6.79 27.14 9.15
C ALA A 784 5.77 26.88 10.29
N LYS A 785 4.49 27.22 10.09
CA LYS A 785 3.41 26.86 11.05
C LYS A 785 3.22 25.35 11.15
N LEU A 786 3.30 24.64 10.03
CA LEU A 786 3.19 23.20 9.98
C LEU A 786 4.36 22.50 10.71
N GLU A 787 5.60 22.96 10.51
CA GLU A 787 6.80 22.49 11.21
C GLU A 787 6.73 22.78 12.72
N SER A 788 6.22 23.96 13.10
CA SER A 788 6.01 24.31 14.51
C SER A 788 4.95 23.40 15.16
N ALA A 789 3.89 23.05 14.43
CA ALA A 789 2.89 22.09 14.90
C ALA A 789 3.49 20.70 15.11
N GLU A 790 4.33 20.22 14.19
CA GLU A 790 5.08 18.96 14.34
C GLU A 790 5.94 18.96 15.62
N GLN A 791 6.74 20.01 15.83
CA GLN A 791 7.57 20.14 17.04
C GLN A 791 6.74 20.16 18.33
N THR A 792 5.59 20.84 18.32
CA THR A 792 4.67 20.90 19.47
C THR A 792 4.11 19.51 19.81
N ILE A 793 3.72 18.74 18.79
CA ILE A 793 3.24 17.36 18.96
C ILE A 793 4.34 16.47 19.55
N MET A 794 5.59 16.63 19.10
CA MET A 794 6.74 15.88 19.60
C MET A 794 7.13 16.24 21.05
N GLN A 795 6.93 17.49 21.49
CA GLN A 795 7.34 17.97 22.82
C GLN A 795 6.30 17.77 23.94
N THR A 796 5.06 17.39 23.60
CA THR A 796 3.99 17.24 24.60
C THR A 796 4.12 15.88 25.34
N PRO A 797 4.34 15.82 26.67
CA PRO A 797 4.67 14.58 27.40
C PRO A 797 3.60 13.47 27.36
N SER A 798 2.37 13.83 27.00
CA SER A 798 1.21 12.94 26.86
C SER A 798 0.91 12.53 25.41
N SER A 799 1.72 12.92 24.41
CA SER A 799 1.48 12.58 23.00
C SER A 799 1.78 11.12 22.66
N ALA A 800 2.57 10.42 23.47
CA ALA A 800 2.66 8.95 23.45
C ALA A 800 1.30 8.25 23.75
N SER A 801 0.27 9.01 24.13
CA SER A 801 -1.09 8.55 24.41
C SER A 801 -2.20 9.20 23.57
N ASN A 802 -1.89 10.09 22.59
CA ASN A 802 -2.91 10.80 21.80
C ASN A 802 -2.70 10.68 20.27
N PRO A 803 -3.03 9.53 19.65
CA PRO A 803 -2.86 9.26 18.21
C PRO A 803 -3.66 10.19 17.27
N ARG A 804 -4.64 10.93 17.80
CA ARG A 804 -5.50 11.85 17.03
C ARG A 804 -4.81 13.13 16.55
N ALA A 805 -3.59 13.43 16.98
CA ALA A 805 -2.92 14.68 16.61
C ALA A 805 -2.46 14.70 15.14
N TYR A 806 -1.86 13.62 14.65
CA TYR A 806 -1.41 13.50 13.25
C TYR A 806 -2.56 13.25 12.26
N GLU A 807 -3.71 12.78 12.75
CA GLU A 807 -4.95 12.67 11.97
C GLU A 807 -5.59 14.05 11.72
N ARG A 808 -5.39 15.01 12.63
CA ARG A 808 -5.93 16.37 12.51
C ARG A 808 -5.08 17.29 11.64
N ILE A 809 -3.76 17.07 11.62
CA ILE A 809 -2.80 17.85 10.81
C ILE A 809 -2.02 16.88 9.91
N PRO A 810 -2.68 16.20 8.96
CA PRO A 810 -2.04 15.14 8.19
C PRO A 810 -0.97 15.67 7.22
N GLY A 811 -0.97 16.98 6.95
CA GLY A 811 0.05 17.68 6.18
C GLY A 811 1.46 17.55 6.75
N ILE A 812 1.61 17.24 8.05
CA ILE A 812 2.93 16.97 8.67
C ILE A 812 3.66 15.85 7.91
N LYS A 813 2.92 14.85 7.41
CA LYS A 813 3.47 13.72 6.62
C LYS A 813 4.10 14.16 5.28
N LEU A 814 3.80 15.38 4.83
CA LEU A 814 4.21 15.94 3.54
C LEU A 814 5.02 17.24 3.70
N ILE A 815 5.57 17.56 4.87
CA ILE A 815 6.35 18.80 5.11
C ILE A 815 7.45 18.99 4.06
N ARG A 816 8.24 17.95 3.76
CA ARG A 816 9.30 18.04 2.73
C ARG A 816 8.73 18.42 1.36
N PHE A 817 7.63 17.77 0.95
CA PHE A 817 6.94 18.07 -0.30
C PHE A 817 6.47 19.53 -0.32
N TYR A 818 5.81 20.00 0.74
CA TYR A 818 5.34 21.40 0.81
C TYR A 818 6.49 22.41 0.87
N ARG A 819 7.63 22.06 1.46
CA ARG A 819 8.82 22.91 1.45
C ARG A 819 9.37 23.06 0.05
N THR A 820 9.64 21.96 -0.65
CA THR A 820 10.14 21.99 -2.05
C THR A 820 9.14 22.69 -2.98
N PHE A 821 7.86 22.37 -2.85
CA PHE A 821 6.79 23.01 -3.61
C PHE A 821 6.73 24.52 -3.31
N GLY A 822 6.85 24.90 -2.03
CA GLY A 822 6.89 26.28 -1.56
C GLY A 822 8.09 27.09 -2.07
N MET A 823 9.25 26.46 -2.20
CA MET A 823 10.45 27.08 -2.78
C MET A 823 10.32 27.28 -4.29
N GLY A 824 9.56 26.43 -5.00
CA GLY A 824 9.12 26.68 -6.38
C GLY A 824 8.03 27.76 -6.50
N MET A 825 7.42 28.16 -5.37
CA MET A 825 6.35 29.14 -5.26
C MET A 825 6.79 30.52 -4.75
N SER A 826 8.02 30.66 -4.21
CA SER A 826 8.57 31.96 -3.84
C SER A 826 8.86 32.83 -5.07
N SER A 827 8.62 34.13 -4.90
CA SER A 827 8.44 35.19 -5.91
C SER A 827 9.34 35.17 -7.13
N THR A 828 8.80 35.63 -8.27
CA THR A 828 9.50 36.15 -9.45
C THR A 828 10.24 37.48 -9.19
N ASP A 829 10.63 37.76 -7.95
CA ASP A 829 11.42 38.94 -7.60
C ASP A 829 12.88 38.65 -7.99
N PRO A 830 13.45 39.35 -9.00
CA PRO A 830 14.82 39.11 -9.45
C PRO A 830 15.86 39.26 -8.34
N ASP A 831 15.51 39.97 -7.26
CA ASP A 831 16.42 40.32 -6.17
C ASP A 831 16.22 39.47 -4.89
N ALA A 832 15.26 38.54 -4.84
CA ALA A 832 14.97 37.72 -3.67
C ALA A 832 15.44 36.26 -3.84
N GLN A 833 16.68 35.99 -3.40
CA GLN A 833 17.39 34.70 -3.42
C GLN A 833 17.62 34.07 -4.82
N PRO A 834 18.75 33.36 -5.04
CA PRO A 834 19.02 32.75 -6.33
C PRO A 834 17.93 31.70 -6.64
N PRO A 835 17.39 31.67 -7.88
CA PRO A 835 16.40 30.68 -8.26
C PRO A 835 16.99 29.28 -8.13
N LEU A 836 16.20 28.34 -7.60
CA LEU A 836 16.58 26.93 -7.51
C LEU A 836 17.04 26.39 -8.88
N PRO A 837 17.95 25.40 -8.91
CA PRO A 837 18.25 24.62 -10.12
C PRO A 837 16.95 24.13 -10.77
N GLU A 838 16.92 24.06 -12.10
CA GLU A 838 15.71 23.65 -12.86
C GLU A 838 15.17 22.28 -12.40
N SER A 839 16.06 21.37 -12.00
CA SER A 839 15.78 20.06 -11.42
C SER A 839 15.02 20.05 -10.10
N GLU A 840 14.97 21.18 -9.40
CA GLU A 840 14.40 21.29 -8.05
C GLU A 840 13.12 22.14 -8.00
N ARG A 841 12.75 22.81 -9.10
CA ARG A 841 11.55 23.67 -9.16
C ARG A 841 10.25 22.88 -9.26
N GLY A 842 10.29 21.71 -9.91
CA GLY A 842 9.12 20.88 -10.16
C GLY A 842 8.11 21.53 -11.13
N VAL A 843 7.00 20.82 -11.38
CA VAL A 843 5.99 21.20 -12.39
C VAL A 843 5.11 22.38 -12.03
N ALA A 844 5.06 22.76 -10.76
CA ALA A 844 4.11 23.77 -10.25
C ALA A 844 4.39 25.18 -10.77
N ALA A 845 5.62 25.45 -11.22
CA ALA A 845 6.05 26.73 -11.75
C ALA A 845 5.91 26.84 -13.28
N LEU A 846 5.56 25.74 -13.97
CA LEU A 846 5.55 25.67 -15.43
C LEU A 846 4.19 26.04 -16.03
N GLU A 847 4.23 26.76 -17.15
CA GLU A 847 3.09 26.97 -18.03
C GLU A 847 3.13 25.95 -19.16
N PHE A 848 1.99 25.49 -19.65
CA PHE A 848 1.90 24.48 -20.70
C PHE A 848 1.03 24.99 -21.85
N GLU A 849 1.52 24.85 -23.08
CA GLU A 849 0.67 25.02 -24.26
C GLU A 849 -0.39 23.91 -24.30
N THR A 850 -1.60 24.27 -24.72
CA THR A 850 -2.74 23.33 -24.84
C THR A 850 -3.51 23.51 -26.15
N THR A 851 -2.96 24.26 -27.11
CA THR A 851 -3.64 24.65 -28.36
C THR A 851 -4.02 23.44 -29.22
N LYS A 852 -3.14 22.44 -29.33
CA LYS A 852 -3.41 21.19 -30.06
C LYS A 852 -4.43 20.36 -29.30
N MET A 853 -4.27 20.17 -27.99
CA MET A 853 -5.24 19.44 -27.18
C MET A 853 -6.65 20.07 -27.26
N GLN A 854 -6.77 21.40 -27.16
CA GLN A 854 -8.04 22.11 -27.31
C GLN A 854 -8.65 21.93 -28.71
N SER A 855 -7.84 21.97 -29.77
CA SER A 855 -8.38 21.75 -31.13
C SER A 855 -8.87 20.31 -31.38
N LEU A 856 -8.40 19.34 -30.59
CA LEU A 856 -8.79 17.92 -30.69
C LEU A 856 -9.86 17.51 -29.67
N SER A 857 -9.97 18.21 -28.53
CA SER A 857 -10.95 17.93 -27.49
C SER A 857 -11.93 19.10 -27.31
N PRO A 858 -13.16 18.97 -27.84
CA PRO A 858 -14.24 19.90 -27.55
C PRO A 858 -14.52 20.03 -26.06
N THR A 859 -14.30 18.97 -25.27
CA THR A 859 -14.42 19.01 -23.81
C THR A 859 -13.43 19.99 -23.20
N LEU A 860 -12.14 19.87 -23.51
CA LEU A 860 -11.13 20.75 -22.95
C LEU A 860 -11.27 22.19 -23.50
N ASP A 861 -11.58 22.34 -24.78
CA ASP A 861 -11.81 23.65 -25.42
C ASP A 861 -12.92 24.45 -24.72
N LYS A 862 -13.98 23.77 -24.27
CA LYS A 862 -15.16 24.38 -23.64
C LYS A 862 -15.17 24.31 -22.10
N LEU A 863 -14.15 23.72 -21.48
CA LEU A 863 -14.08 23.56 -20.03
C LEU A 863 -14.06 24.93 -19.32
N ASP A 864 -15.11 25.24 -18.56
CA ASP A 864 -15.16 26.48 -17.79
C ASP A 864 -14.10 26.50 -16.67
N PRO A 865 -13.56 27.68 -16.30
CA PRO A 865 -12.69 27.81 -15.13
C PRO A 865 -13.33 27.25 -13.87
N LEU A 866 -12.51 26.62 -13.02
CA LEU A 866 -12.93 26.17 -11.69
C LEU A 866 -13.59 27.31 -10.92
N ASN A 867 -14.73 27.02 -10.32
CA ASN A 867 -15.57 28.03 -9.68
C ASN A 867 -16.05 27.58 -8.30
N ASP A 868 -16.91 28.39 -7.69
CA ASP A 868 -17.42 28.19 -6.34
C ASP A 868 -18.24 26.89 -6.21
N ASP A 869 -18.95 26.47 -7.27
CA ASP A 869 -19.73 25.22 -7.26
C ASP A 869 -18.82 23.99 -7.22
N ASP A 870 -17.63 24.05 -7.84
CA ASP A 870 -16.65 22.97 -7.77
C ASP A 870 -16.11 22.83 -6.34
N VAL A 871 -15.72 23.96 -5.74
CA VAL A 871 -15.22 24.03 -4.36
C VAL A 871 -16.27 23.52 -3.37
N LEU A 872 -17.53 23.91 -3.54
CA LEU A 872 -18.65 23.45 -2.74
C LEU A 872 -18.77 21.92 -2.78
N LYS A 873 -18.78 21.32 -3.97
CA LYS A 873 -18.87 19.86 -4.13
C LYS A 873 -17.70 19.15 -3.44
N TRP A 874 -16.48 19.65 -3.57
CA TRP A 874 -15.31 19.03 -2.94
C TRP A 874 -15.43 19.06 -1.41
N ILE A 875 -15.81 20.21 -0.84
CA ILE A 875 -15.96 20.38 0.61
C ILE A 875 -17.12 19.53 1.14
N GLU A 876 -18.26 19.48 0.44
CA GLU A 876 -19.37 18.60 0.82
C GLU A 876 -18.97 17.13 0.81
N TYR A 877 -18.24 16.69 -0.23
CA TYR A 877 -17.72 15.34 -0.30
C TYR A 877 -16.78 15.04 0.88
N TRP A 878 -15.77 15.88 1.13
CA TRP A 878 -14.83 15.68 2.24
C TRP A 878 -15.51 15.74 3.61
N ARG A 879 -16.50 16.63 3.78
CA ARG A 879 -17.33 16.71 4.98
C ARG A 879 -18.12 15.42 5.20
N SER A 880 -18.70 14.84 4.14
CA SER A 880 -19.40 13.55 4.22
C SER A 880 -18.48 12.40 4.63
N LYS A 881 -17.16 12.56 4.41
CA LYS A 881 -16.09 11.64 4.82
C LYS A 881 -15.44 11.99 6.16
N GLY A 882 -15.99 12.95 6.92
CA GLY A 882 -15.53 13.31 8.26
C GLY A 882 -14.27 14.18 8.34
N MET A 883 -13.82 14.78 7.24
CA MET A 883 -12.54 15.50 7.18
C MET A 883 -12.52 16.81 8.00
N PHE A 884 -13.66 17.47 8.17
CA PHE A 884 -13.78 18.80 8.79
C PHE A 884 -14.64 18.82 10.07
N THR A 885 -15.00 17.67 10.64
CA THR A 885 -15.85 17.62 11.84
C THR A 885 -15.05 17.78 13.13
N SER A 886 -15.48 18.69 14.01
CA SER A 886 -14.91 18.83 15.37
C SER A 886 -15.35 17.66 16.27
N PRO A 887 -14.49 17.07 17.13
CA PRO A 887 -14.85 15.93 17.98
C PRO A 887 -15.78 16.25 19.18
N ALA A 888 -16.54 17.34 19.14
CA ALA A 888 -17.29 17.82 20.30
C ALA A 888 -18.70 18.30 19.94
N SER A 889 -19.52 17.42 19.36
CA SER A 889 -20.99 17.56 19.39
C SER A 889 -21.67 16.31 18.83
N HIS A 890 -21.66 15.22 19.58
CA HIS A 890 -22.77 14.28 19.58
C HIS A 890 -23.19 14.09 21.04
N PRO A 891 -24.45 14.41 21.40
CA PRO A 891 -24.96 14.30 22.76
C PRO A 891 -25.06 12.85 23.24
#